data_AF-A0A942MLP1-F1
#
_entry.id   AF-A0A942MLP1-F1
#
_cell.length_a   1.000
_cell.length_b   1.000
_cell.length_c   1.000
_cell.angle_alpha   90.00
_cell.angle_beta   90.00
_cell.angle_gamma   90.00
#
_symmetry.space_group_name_H-M   'P 1'
#
loop_
_entity.id
_entity.type
_entity.pdbx_description
1 polymer ?
#
loop_
_entity_poly.entity_id
_entity_poly.type
_entity_poly.pdbx_seq_one_letter_code
_entity_poly.pdbx_strand_id
1 'polypeptide(L)'
;MTVRSALMDTTVRDVMSENPVTLSPNSTIRDAGEIFRRFSIDGIPVVDTEHLVMGMYTKSHMINSLMEGKNCESPIGEYMARDVLCIKPERSVYDICLLPVKRLPVVDGDGKLVGIITKTDLIKVFSADVRFIKERLATIIESTHNGIVAIDANGSVFTFNSAAEKILEIPAKEVIGRFINDLPADIGLFSVLTSARPEAGEQVTVGKKTLLINRTPILKDSEVIGAVGVFQDISEVDKISRQMDSFKRLSCELQAIIESSYDGICVTEADGKIEHLNSAYERLIGICREELIGKPFGEDLTDMVKQQKKAVTLVQKTATGKQVLITGNPLLDGDSRRLLKIVTNVRDITELSRLKQELDNSRELQERYSSELDYLRGEHTRHDNIVAKHPRMKNVIEQAMRAAAFDSTVLLLGETGVGKELFSKLIHGNSERRDGPFIKVNCSAIPEQLIESELFGYAPGAFTGANKNGKPGMFELAYKGTIFLDEIAELPLSLQAKLLRVLQEREILKVGGVNPQKVDVRIIAATNKDLEIMVEGGKFRNDLFYRLNVIPLTIPPLREHKEDIPLLIYTFMKKFNSQWGIDKKLTQAVVDSLMDYDWPGNIRELEHILERILVMSKDETIRVEDLPKSLRGNGVFSSAQEFAEKNIKILPLREAVDVLERNLIERAIEQCGSIRKAAKVLEVDPSTVVRKIERLNARY
;
A
#
# COMPACT_ATOMS: atom_id res chain seq x y z
N MET A 1 26.32 -1.43 -60.80
CA MET A 1 26.43 -2.53 -61.78
C MET A 1 25.77 -2.07 -63.06
N THR A 2 26.57 -1.79 -64.08
CA THR A 2 26.08 -1.36 -65.39
C THR A 2 25.24 -2.51 -65.97
N VAL A 3 23.95 -2.27 -66.17
CA VAL A 3 23.07 -3.24 -66.84
C VAL A 3 23.56 -3.37 -68.27
N ARG A 4 24.39 -4.37 -68.56
CA ARG A 4 24.67 -4.77 -69.95
C ARG A 4 23.36 -5.27 -70.52
N SER A 5 22.80 -4.56 -71.50
CA SER A 5 21.68 -5.09 -72.27
C SER A 5 22.18 -6.26 -73.10
N ALA A 6 21.32 -7.26 -73.34
CA ALA A 6 21.66 -8.39 -74.20
C ALA A 6 22.06 -7.95 -75.62
N LEU A 7 21.64 -6.74 -76.03
CA LEU A 7 22.03 -6.10 -77.29
C LEU A 7 23.52 -5.75 -77.39
N MET A 8 24.20 -5.44 -76.28
CA MET A 8 25.64 -5.10 -76.34
C MET A 8 26.48 -6.29 -76.82
N ASP A 9 26.02 -7.51 -76.55
CA ASP A 9 26.70 -8.75 -76.91
C ASP A 9 26.10 -9.41 -78.17
N THR A 10 25.03 -8.85 -78.76
CA THR A 10 24.44 -9.38 -80.00
C THR A 10 25.25 -8.91 -81.22
N THR A 11 25.72 -9.86 -82.02
CA THR A 11 26.51 -9.60 -83.22
C THR A 11 25.65 -9.61 -84.48
N VAL A 12 26.18 -9.04 -85.56
CA VAL A 12 25.51 -9.05 -86.87
C VAL A 12 25.23 -10.48 -87.34
N ARG A 13 26.12 -11.43 -87.01
CA ARG A 13 25.94 -12.86 -87.31
C ARG A 13 24.65 -13.44 -86.73
N ASP A 14 24.25 -13.00 -85.54
CA ASP A 14 23.08 -13.55 -84.83
C ASP A 14 21.73 -13.11 -85.44
N VAL A 15 21.77 -12.07 -86.28
CA VAL A 15 20.56 -11.37 -86.79
C VAL A 15 20.48 -11.35 -88.31
N MET A 16 21.62 -11.48 -89.01
CA MET A 16 21.66 -11.43 -90.48
C MET A 16 20.86 -12.57 -91.12
N SER A 17 20.34 -12.31 -92.32
CA SER A 17 19.84 -13.37 -93.19
C SER A 17 21.01 -14.03 -93.91
N GLU A 18 21.19 -15.34 -93.70
CA GLU A 18 22.17 -16.17 -94.40
C GLU A 18 21.73 -16.43 -95.84
N ASN A 19 22.70 -16.61 -96.76
CA ASN A 19 22.47 -16.89 -98.18
C ASN A 19 21.59 -15.82 -98.90
N PRO A 20 22.01 -14.54 -98.89
CA PRO A 20 21.28 -13.49 -99.60
C PRO A 20 21.24 -13.78 -101.11
N VAL A 21 20.15 -13.38 -101.76
CA VAL A 21 20.07 -13.42 -103.22
C VAL A 21 21.09 -12.45 -103.81
N THR A 22 21.86 -12.88 -104.80
CA THR A 22 22.92 -12.11 -105.46
C THR A 22 22.69 -11.96 -106.95
N LEU A 23 23.36 -10.99 -107.58
CA LEU A 23 23.47 -10.84 -109.04
C LEU A 23 24.94 -10.87 -109.46
N SER A 24 25.22 -11.20 -110.72
CA SER A 24 26.55 -11.02 -111.33
C SER A 24 26.63 -9.69 -112.10
N PRO A 25 27.82 -9.11 -112.33
CA PRO A 25 27.95 -7.88 -113.13
C PRO A 25 27.38 -7.99 -114.55
N ASN A 26 27.35 -9.21 -115.10
CA ASN A 26 26.80 -9.52 -116.43
C ASN A 26 25.30 -9.84 -116.40
N SER A 27 24.68 -9.91 -115.22
CA SER A 27 23.23 -10.06 -115.11
C SER A 27 22.55 -8.84 -115.73
N THR A 28 21.38 -9.05 -116.32
CA THR A 28 20.65 -8.00 -117.01
C THR A 28 19.77 -7.19 -116.06
N ILE A 29 19.37 -5.99 -116.47
CA ILE A 29 18.36 -5.19 -115.75
C ILE A 29 17.06 -6.01 -115.58
N ARG A 30 16.71 -6.87 -116.56
CA ARG A 30 15.57 -7.80 -116.48
C ARG A 30 15.73 -8.80 -115.34
N ASP A 31 16.89 -9.46 -115.24
CA ASP A 31 17.17 -10.45 -114.17
C ASP A 31 17.02 -9.81 -112.79
N ALA A 32 17.55 -8.60 -112.62
CA ALA A 32 17.40 -7.83 -111.39
C ALA A 32 15.93 -7.50 -111.09
N GLY A 33 15.16 -7.09 -112.11
CA GLY A 33 13.73 -6.80 -111.99
C GLY A 33 12.89 -8.01 -111.58
N GLU A 34 13.20 -9.19 -112.11
CA GLU A 34 12.54 -10.44 -111.71
C GLU A 34 12.81 -10.80 -110.25
N ILE A 35 14.05 -10.64 -109.80
CA ILE A 35 14.43 -10.87 -108.40
C ILE A 35 13.73 -9.86 -107.47
N PHE A 36 13.72 -8.57 -107.83
CA PHE A 36 13.01 -7.55 -107.06
C PHE A 36 11.52 -7.84 -106.92
N ARG A 37 10.88 -8.33 -108.00
CA ARG A 37 9.47 -8.73 -108.01
C ARG A 37 9.22 -10.00 -107.19
N ARG A 38 10.08 -11.02 -107.34
CA ARG A 38 9.89 -12.34 -106.72
C ARG A 38 10.15 -12.33 -105.22
N PHE A 39 11.20 -11.65 -104.77
CA PHE A 39 11.62 -11.66 -103.37
C PHE A 39 11.20 -10.41 -102.59
N SER A 40 10.49 -9.47 -103.23
CA SER A 40 10.04 -8.21 -102.62
C SER A 40 11.19 -7.45 -101.93
N ILE A 41 12.35 -7.42 -102.59
CA ILE A 41 13.57 -6.80 -102.07
C ILE A 41 13.88 -5.47 -102.75
N ASP A 42 14.60 -4.56 -102.08
CA ASP A 42 14.87 -3.21 -102.59
C ASP A 42 16.32 -3.00 -103.06
N GLY A 43 17.21 -3.94 -102.72
CA GLY A 43 18.62 -3.92 -103.07
C GLY A 43 19.19 -5.33 -103.02
N ILE A 44 20.03 -5.64 -104.02
CA ILE A 44 20.67 -6.93 -104.25
C ILE A 44 22.18 -6.69 -104.34
N PRO A 45 23.00 -7.38 -103.54
CA PRO A 45 24.45 -7.35 -103.71
C PRO A 45 24.84 -8.00 -105.04
N VAL A 46 25.74 -7.33 -105.77
CA VAL A 46 26.36 -7.83 -106.99
C VAL A 46 27.70 -8.42 -106.61
N VAL A 47 27.94 -9.68 -106.98
CA VAL A 47 29.15 -10.44 -106.63
C VAL A 47 29.83 -11.00 -107.87
N ASP A 48 31.14 -11.23 -107.78
CA ASP A 48 31.89 -11.92 -108.84
C ASP A 48 31.77 -13.46 -108.74
N THR A 49 32.56 -14.16 -109.56
CA THR A 49 32.62 -15.63 -109.58
C THR A 49 33.18 -16.25 -108.30
N GLU A 50 33.91 -15.50 -107.49
CA GLU A 50 34.46 -15.92 -106.19
C GLU A 50 33.60 -15.48 -104.99
N HIS A 51 32.43 -14.89 -105.26
CA HIS A 51 31.49 -14.32 -104.28
C HIS A 51 31.99 -13.06 -103.56
N LEU A 52 32.98 -12.36 -104.12
CA LEU A 52 33.41 -11.04 -103.63
C LEU A 52 32.36 -9.99 -103.98
N VAL A 53 32.03 -9.11 -103.02
CA VAL A 53 31.04 -8.05 -103.23
C VAL A 53 31.63 -6.96 -104.14
N MET A 54 31.08 -6.85 -105.35
CA MET A 54 31.50 -5.88 -106.37
C MET A 54 30.67 -4.59 -106.34
N GLY A 55 29.44 -4.67 -105.84
CA GLY A 55 28.53 -3.53 -105.80
C GLY A 55 27.14 -3.88 -105.27
N MET A 56 26.23 -2.91 -105.32
CA MET A 56 24.83 -3.10 -104.94
C MET A 56 23.92 -2.52 -106.02
N TYR A 57 23.01 -3.34 -106.50
CA TYR A 57 21.99 -2.93 -107.45
C TYR A 57 20.66 -2.77 -106.72
N THR A 58 20.01 -1.61 -106.85
CA THR A 58 18.78 -1.27 -106.12
C THR A 58 17.63 -1.04 -107.09
N LYS A 59 16.39 -1.07 -106.58
CA LYS A 59 15.23 -0.67 -107.39
C LYS A 59 15.38 0.75 -107.94
N SER A 60 16.00 1.66 -107.18
CA SER A 60 16.29 3.02 -107.63
C SER A 60 17.29 3.02 -108.79
N HIS A 61 18.34 2.18 -108.75
CA HIS A 61 19.26 2.02 -109.88
C HIS A 61 18.52 1.49 -111.11
N MET A 62 17.68 0.45 -110.95
CA MET A 62 16.85 -0.08 -112.04
C MET A 62 15.93 0.99 -112.66
N ILE A 63 15.20 1.74 -111.83
CA ILE A 63 14.31 2.81 -112.30
C ILE A 63 15.11 3.88 -113.03
N ASN A 64 16.24 4.33 -112.47
CA ASN A 64 17.07 5.36 -113.10
C ASN A 64 17.66 4.87 -114.43
N SER A 65 18.19 3.65 -114.49
CA SER A 65 18.70 3.07 -115.74
C SER A 65 17.64 2.99 -116.84
N LEU A 66 16.41 2.62 -116.49
CA LEU A 66 15.29 2.59 -117.44
C LEU A 66 14.86 4.00 -117.87
N MET A 67 14.85 4.98 -116.96
CA MET A 67 14.54 6.39 -117.25
C MET A 67 15.60 7.03 -118.17
N GLU A 68 16.85 6.59 -118.09
CA GLU A 68 17.95 7.01 -118.97
C GLU A 68 17.93 6.31 -120.36
N GLY A 69 16.89 5.50 -120.65
CA GLY A 69 16.68 4.86 -121.94
C GLY A 69 17.52 3.60 -122.17
N LYS A 70 18.03 2.97 -121.11
CA LYS A 70 18.80 1.71 -121.21
C LYS A 70 17.86 0.52 -121.50
N ASN A 71 18.35 -0.44 -122.29
CA ASN A 71 17.61 -1.66 -122.60
C ASN A 71 17.57 -2.59 -121.37
N CYS A 72 16.47 -3.31 -121.19
CA CYS A 72 16.32 -4.33 -120.15
C CYS A 72 17.40 -5.43 -120.21
N GLU A 73 17.99 -5.66 -121.39
CA GLU A 73 19.08 -6.62 -121.60
C GLU A 73 20.48 -6.04 -121.28
N SER A 74 20.58 -4.77 -120.89
CA SER A 74 21.86 -4.16 -120.53
C SER A 74 22.45 -4.80 -119.26
N PRO A 75 23.77 -5.02 -119.18
CA PRO A 75 24.43 -5.53 -117.97
C PRO A 75 24.32 -4.54 -116.81
N ILE A 76 23.98 -5.02 -115.61
CA ILE A 76 23.84 -4.17 -114.42
C ILE A 76 25.17 -3.62 -113.87
N GLY A 77 26.31 -4.21 -114.24
CA GLY A 77 27.64 -3.86 -113.70
C GLY A 77 28.10 -2.42 -113.99
N GLU A 78 27.54 -1.79 -115.03
CA GLU A 78 27.76 -0.37 -115.35
C GLU A 78 26.89 0.57 -114.50
N TYR A 79 25.80 0.07 -113.92
CA TYR A 79 24.75 0.86 -113.27
C TYR A 79 24.56 0.52 -111.78
N MET A 80 25.45 -0.29 -111.21
CA MET A 80 25.47 -0.60 -109.78
C MET A 80 26.22 0.44 -108.97
N ALA A 81 25.84 0.63 -107.71
CA ALA A 81 26.68 1.36 -106.77
C ALA A 81 27.93 0.52 -106.46
N ARG A 82 29.12 1.08 -106.69
CA ARG A 82 30.40 0.41 -106.42
C ARG A 82 30.93 0.67 -105.01
N ASP A 83 30.55 1.81 -104.43
CA ASP A 83 30.87 2.13 -103.04
C ASP A 83 29.78 1.55 -102.12
N VAL A 84 29.98 0.31 -101.69
CA VAL A 84 29.03 -0.42 -100.84
C VAL A 84 29.64 -0.64 -99.47
N LEU A 85 29.00 -0.05 -98.47
CA LEU A 85 29.37 -0.29 -97.08
C LEU A 85 29.05 -1.75 -96.70
N CYS A 86 30.10 -2.55 -96.52
CA CYS A 86 30.00 -3.93 -96.06
C CYS A 86 30.34 -4.01 -94.57
N ILE A 87 29.71 -4.94 -93.85
CA ILE A 87 29.93 -5.14 -92.41
C ILE A 87 30.48 -6.54 -92.16
N LYS A 88 31.34 -6.69 -91.15
CA LYS A 88 31.82 -7.99 -90.69
C LYS A 88 30.81 -8.65 -89.74
N PRO A 89 30.63 -9.98 -89.80
CA PRO A 89 29.65 -10.69 -88.97
C PRO A 89 29.88 -10.52 -87.46
N GLU A 90 31.10 -10.26 -87.02
CA GLU A 90 31.48 -10.09 -85.61
C GLU A 90 31.14 -8.70 -85.04
N ARG A 91 30.70 -7.76 -85.89
CA ARG A 91 30.40 -6.38 -85.45
C ARG A 91 29.14 -6.37 -84.57
N SER A 92 29.09 -5.45 -83.60
CA SER A 92 27.88 -5.27 -82.78
C SER A 92 26.74 -4.69 -83.61
N VAL A 93 25.53 -5.20 -83.37
CA VAL A 93 24.27 -4.68 -83.91
C VAL A 93 24.04 -3.22 -83.48
N TYR A 94 24.55 -2.82 -82.31
CA TYR A 94 24.43 -1.47 -81.79
C TYR A 94 25.14 -0.43 -82.66
N ASP A 95 26.37 -0.73 -83.10
CA ASP A 95 27.21 0.19 -83.87
C ASP A 95 26.65 0.48 -85.27
N ILE A 96 25.83 -0.43 -85.80
CA ILE A 96 25.33 -0.35 -87.18
C ILE A 96 23.92 0.23 -87.25
N CYS A 97 23.20 0.32 -86.13
CA CYS A 97 21.82 0.81 -86.09
C CYS A 97 21.68 2.29 -86.49
N LEU A 98 22.74 3.08 -86.34
CA LEU A 98 22.76 4.50 -86.69
C LEU A 98 23.14 4.74 -88.17
N LEU A 99 23.50 3.70 -88.92
CA LEU A 99 23.88 3.85 -90.32
C LEU A 99 22.65 4.19 -91.17
N PRO A 100 22.72 5.18 -92.08
CA PRO A 100 21.59 5.62 -92.91
C PRO A 100 21.30 4.68 -94.09
N VAL A 101 21.61 3.38 -93.97
CA VAL A 101 21.51 2.41 -95.06
C VAL A 101 20.39 1.41 -94.77
N LYS A 102 19.55 1.10 -95.77
CA LYS A 102 18.39 0.20 -95.60
C LYS A 102 18.79 -1.28 -95.51
N ARG A 103 19.87 -1.66 -96.20
CA ARG A 103 20.35 -3.04 -96.35
C ARG A 103 21.87 -3.03 -96.45
N LEU A 104 22.52 -3.88 -95.69
CA LEU A 104 23.98 -3.94 -95.60
C LEU A 104 24.44 -5.37 -95.89
N PRO A 105 25.27 -5.57 -96.94
CA PRO A 105 25.94 -6.84 -97.15
C PRO A 105 26.89 -7.15 -96.00
N VAL A 106 26.88 -8.41 -95.56
CA VAL A 106 27.79 -8.92 -94.52
C VAL A 106 28.85 -9.75 -95.21
N VAL A 107 30.12 -9.43 -94.97
CA VAL A 107 31.27 -10.07 -95.63
C VAL A 107 32.24 -10.67 -94.62
N ASP A 108 32.91 -11.76 -94.99
CA ASP A 108 33.96 -12.38 -94.18
C ASP A 108 35.31 -11.63 -94.24
N GLY A 109 36.36 -12.23 -93.67
CA GLY A 109 37.71 -11.66 -93.65
C GLY A 109 38.35 -11.48 -95.03
N ASP A 110 37.89 -12.27 -96.02
CA ASP A 110 38.39 -12.27 -97.39
C ASP A 110 37.51 -11.39 -98.32
N GLY A 111 36.45 -10.78 -97.80
CA GLY A 111 35.53 -9.92 -98.55
C GLY A 111 34.40 -10.66 -99.27
N LYS A 112 34.22 -11.96 -99.00
CA LYS A 112 33.14 -12.76 -99.59
C LYS A 112 31.83 -12.52 -98.88
N LEU A 113 30.75 -12.49 -99.65
CA LEU A 113 29.40 -12.29 -99.11
C LEU A 113 28.95 -13.51 -98.30
N VAL A 114 28.67 -13.30 -97.01
CA VAL A 114 28.17 -14.34 -96.10
C VAL A 114 26.73 -14.09 -95.61
N GLY A 115 26.22 -12.87 -95.74
CA GLY A 115 24.88 -12.53 -95.26
C GLY A 115 24.39 -11.16 -95.73
N ILE A 116 23.16 -10.82 -95.35
CA ILE A 116 22.62 -9.46 -95.47
C ILE A 116 21.83 -9.10 -94.22
N ILE A 117 21.96 -7.86 -93.75
CA ILE A 117 21.16 -7.34 -92.64
C ILE A 117 20.34 -6.14 -93.08
N THR A 118 19.08 -6.07 -92.66
CA THR A 118 18.17 -4.97 -93.00
C THR A 118 17.82 -4.13 -91.78
N LYS A 119 17.40 -2.88 -92.01
CA LYS A 119 16.90 -2.00 -90.93
C LYS A 119 15.72 -2.60 -90.18
N THR A 120 14.89 -3.42 -90.85
CA THR A 120 13.77 -4.12 -90.21
C THR A 120 14.23 -5.19 -89.23
N ASP A 121 15.32 -5.91 -89.54
CA ASP A 121 15.88 -6.92 -88.66
C ASP A 121 16.45 -6.27 -87.39
N LEU A 122 17.10 -5.11 -87.54
CA LEU A 122 17.55 -4.29 -86.41
C LEU A 122 16.37 -3.86 -85.52
N ILE A 123 15.30 -3.28 -86.09
CA ILE A 123 14.13 -2.81 -85.32
C ILE A 123 13.48 -3.94 -84.52
N LYS A 124 13.38 -5.14 -85.08
CA LYS A 124 12.81 -6.31 -84.38
C LYS A 124 13.61 -6.64 -83.12
N VAL A 125 14.94 -6.65 -83.23
CA VAL A 125 15.87 -6.95 -82.13
C VAL A 125 15.79 -5.88 -81.04
N PHE A 126 15.80 -4.59 -81.38
CA PHE A 126 15.63 -3.50 -80.41
C PHE A 126 14.26 -3.53 -79.72
N SER A 127 13.18 -3.80 -80.46
CA SER A 127 11.82 -3.86 -79.90
C SER A 127 11.67 -5.02 -78.90
N ALA A 128 12.31 -6.15 -79.17
CA ALA A 128 12.35 -7.29 -78.27
C ALA A 128 13.11 -6.94 -76.97
N ASP A 129 14.26 -6.26 -77.05
CA ASP A 129 15.04 -5.88 -75.87
C ASP A 129 14.33 -4.84 -75.01
N VAL A 130 13.68 -3.83 -75.60
CA VAL A 130 12.85 -2.85 -74.87
C VAL A 130 11.70 -3.55 -74.14
N ARG A 131 11.03 -4.50 -74.78
CA ARG A 131 9.97 -5.30 -74.14
C ARG A 131 10.52 -6.12 -72.98
N PHE A 132 11.66 -6.77 -73.19
CA PHE A 132 12.33 -7.57 -72.16
C PHE A 132 12.72 -6.72 -70.95
N ILE A 133 13.33 -5.54 -71.17
CA ILE A 133 13.70 -4.61 -70.10
C ILE A 133 12.44 -4.17 -69.33
N LYS A 134 11.36 -3.83 -70.04
CA LYS A 134 10.09 -3.43 -69.43
C LYS A 134 9.49 -4.54 -68.54
N GLU A 135 9.42 -5.76 -69.05
CA GLU A 135 8.90 -6.93 -68.32
C GLU A 135 9.75 -7.24 -67.09
N ARG A 136 11.08 -7.13 -67.21
CA ARG A 136 12.01 -7.38 -66.11
C ARG A 136 11.87 -6.33 -65.00
N LEU A 137 11.74 -5.05 -65.34
CA LEU A 137 11.49 -3.99 -64.37
C LEU A 137 10.13 -4.16 -63.66
N ALA A 138 9.08 -4.51 -64.41
CA ALA A 138 7.77 -4.79 -63.84
C ALA A 138 7.83 -5.96 -62.84
N THR A 139 8.53 -7.04 -63.21
CA THR A 139 8.70 -8.21 -62.33
C THR A 139 9.43 -7.85 -61.03
N ILE A 140 10.48 -7.01 -61.10
CA ILE A 140 11.20 -6.54 -59.91
C ILE A 140 10.25 -5.78 -58.98
N ILE A 141 9.51 -4.80 -59.51
CA ILE A 141 8.55 -3.97 -58.76
C ILE A 141 7.45 -4.84 -58.13
N GLU A 142 6.96 -5.85 -58.84
CA GLU A 142 5.94 -6.76 -58.32
C GLU A 142 6.47 -7.73 -57.24
N SER A 143 7.74 -8.12 -57.33
CA SER A 143 8.34 -9.05 -56.36
C SER A 143 8.73 -8.41 -55.03
N THR A 144 8.74 -7.07 -54.94
CA THR A 144 9.13 -6.39 -53.69
C THR A 144 8.07 -6.57 -52.61
N HIS A 145 8.50 -6.78 -51.38
CA HIS A 145 7.61 -6.83 -50.21
C HIS A 145 7.07 -5.46 -49.78
N ASN A 146 7.66 -4.37 -50.28
CA ASN A 146 7.21 -3.01 -50.01
C ASN A 146 6.14 -2.60 -51.00
N GLY A 147 5.13 -1.86 -50.52
CA GLY A 147 4.16 -1.21 -51.39
C GLY A 147 4.85 -0.10 -52.18
N ILE A 148 4.71 -0.14 -53.51
CA ILE A 148 5.27 0.84 -54.42
C ILE A 148 4.12 1.48 -55.18
N VAL A 149 4.08 2.82 -55.14
CA VAL A 149 3.11 3.65 -55.85
C VAL A 149 3.85 4.73 -56.62
N ALA A 150 3.55 4.92 -57.89
CA ALA A 150 4.14 6.00 -58.69
C ALA A 150 3.06 6.82 -59.38
N ILE A 151 3.25 8.14 -59.37
CA ILE A 151 2.35 9.13 -59.96
C ILE A 151 3.09 9.98 -61.00
N ASP A 152 2.37 10.41 -62.03
CA ASP A 152 2.88 11.37 -63.01
C ASP A 152 2.88 12.80 -62.45
N ALA A 153 3.36 13.77 -63.26
CA ALA A 153 3.37 15.19 -62.89
C ALA A 153 1.97 15.77 -62.62
N ASN A 154 0.91 15.15 -63.15
CA ASN A 154 -0.48 15.54 -62.94
C ASN A 154 -1.11 14.80 -61.75
N GLY A 155 -0.34 14.03 -60.97
CA GLY A 155 -0.83 13.29 -59.81
C GLY A 155 -1.61 12.02 -60.14
N SER A 156 -1.59 11.55 -61.39
CA SER A 156 -2.28 10.31 -61.81
C SER A 156 -1.41 9.09 -61.54
N VAL A 157 -1.97 8.06 -60.91
CA VAL A 157 -1.24 6.84 -60.55
C VAL A 157 -1.00 5.97 -61.78
N PHE A 158 0.26 5.66 -62.08
CA PHE A 158 0.63 4.77 -63.20
C PHE A 158 1.33 3.48 -62.77
N THR A 159 1.77 3.39 -61.51
CA THR A 159 2.32 2.15 -60.93
C THR A 159 1.70 1.91 -59.56
N PHE A 160 1.25 0.68 -59.32
CA PHE A 160 0.73 0.23 -58.05
C PHE A 160 0.97 -1.28 -57.94
N ASN A 161 1.95 -1.70 -57.15
CA ASN A 161 2.36 -3.11 -57.12
C ASN A 161 1.47 -3.98 -56.22
N SER A 162 1.58 -5.31 -56.33
CA SER A 162 0.81 -6.26 -55.53
C SER A 162 1.03 -6.16 -54.02
N ALA A 163 2.19 -5.68 -53.56
CA ALA A 163 2.42 -5.38 -52.16
C ALA A 163 1.61 -4.16 -51.69
N ALA A 164 1.48 -3.12 -52.52
CA ALA A 164 0.64 -1.96 -52.24
C ALA A 164 -0.84 -2.38 -52.15
N GLU A 165 -1.32 -3.28 -53.01
CA GLU A 165 -2.67 -3.83 -52.95
C GLU A 165 -2.96 -4.52 -51.62
N LYS A 166 -2.02 -5.34 -51.14
CA LYS A 166 -2.18 -6.09 -49.87
C LYS A 166 -2.08 -5.20 -48.64
N ILE A 167 -1.16 -4.23 -48.65
CA ILE A 167 -0.93 -3.35 -47.50
C ILE A 167 -2.10 -2.37 -47.34
N LEU A 168 -2.52 -1.72 -48.44
CA LEU A 168 -3.60 -0.73 -48.42
C LEU A 168 -4.99 -1.35 -48.57
N GLU A 169 -5.08 -2.64 -48.92
CA GLU A 169 -6.34 -3.39 -49.12
C GLU A 169 -7.20 -2.81 -50.25
N ILE A 170 -6.55 -2.28 -51.30
CA ILE A 170 -7.20 -1.68 -52.47
C ILE A 170 -6.68 -2.37 -53.74
N PRO A 171 -7.55 -2.89 -54.62
CA PRO A 171 -7.12 -3.47 -55.89
C PRO A 171 -6.49 -2.43 -56.84
N ALA A 172 -5.38 -2.76 -57.50
CA ALA A 172 -4.64 -1.90 -58.42
C ALA A 172 -5.51 -1.39 -59.57
N LYS A 173 -6.45 -2.22 -60.06
CA LYS A 173 -7.42 -1.86 -61.10
C LYS A 173 -8.33 -0.68 -60.74
N GLU A 174 -8.50 -0.40 -59.45
CA GLU A 174 -9.31 0.71 -58.95
C GLU A 174 -8.50 2.00 -58.76
N VAL A 175 -7.17 1.88 -58.76
CA VAL A 175 -6.23 2.96 -58.45
C VAL A 175 -5.50 3.46 -59.70
N ILE A 176 -5.07 2.55 -60.58
CA ILE A 176 -4.33 2.90 -61.79
C ILE A 176 -5.18 3.82 -62.67
N GLY A 177 -4.60 4.95 -63.07
CA GLY A 177 -5.23 5.99 -63.88
C GLY A 177 -6.07 6.99 -63.10
N ARG A 178 -6.26 6.83 -61.79
CA ARG A 178 -6.94 7.80 -60.93
C ARG A 178 -5.96 8.80 -60.32
N PHE A 179 -6.50 9.91 -59.83
CA PHE A 179 -5.72 10.91 -59.12
C PHE A 179 -5.41 10.44 -57.70
N ILE A 180 -4.20 10.71 -57.20
CA ILE A 180 -3.71 10.15 -55.93
C ILE A 180 -4.58 10.53 -54.71
N ASN A 181 -5.18 11.72 -54.69
CA ASN A 181 -6.03 12.16 -53.57
C ASN A 181 -7.41 11.50 -53.56
N ASP A 182 -7.79 10.77 -54.62
CA ASP A 182 -9.02 9.97 -54.65
C ASP A 182 -8.85 8.62 -53.93
N LEU A 183 -7.63 8.31 -53.47
CA LEU A 183 -7.37 7.11 -52.70
C LEU A 183 -7.92 7.25 -51.28
N PRO A 184 -8.47 6.16 -50.70
CA PRO A 184 -8.89 6.11 -49.29
C PRO A 184 -7.79 6.42 -48.28
N ALA A 185 -6.53 6.36 -48.70
CA ALA A 185 -5.36 6.56 -47.87
C ALA A 185 -4.46 7.63 -48.51
N ASP A 186 -4.22 8.72 -47.78
CA ASP A 186 -3.28 9.74 -48.21
C ASP A 186 -1.85 9.24 -47.98
N ILE A 187 -1.18 8.87 -49.06
CA ILE A 187 0.23 8.44 -49.07
C ILE A 187 1.15 9.66 -49.11
N GLY A 188 0.62 10.88 -49.31
CA GLY A 188 1.37 12.14 -49.27
C GLY A 188 2.25 12.41 -50.48
N LEU A 189 2.08 11.71 -51.61
CA LEU A 189 2.99 11.84 -52.76
C LEU A 189 2.94 13.20 -53.46
N PHE A 190 1.90 13.99 -53.24
CA PHE A 190 1.76 15.32 -53.82
C PHE A 190 2.72 16.35 -53.17
N SER A 191 3.15 16.14 -51.92
CA SER A 191 4.09 17.05 -51.24
C SER A 191 5.43 17.11 -51.97
N VAL A 192 5.96 15.96 -52.37
CA VAL A 192 7.25 15.83 -53.06
C VAL A 192 7.21 16.25 -54.52
N LEU A 193 6.03 16.22 -55.17
CA LEU A 193 5.85 16.83 -56.49
C LEU A 193 6.08 18.34 -56.43
N THR A 194 5.56 18.98 -55.37
CA THR A 194 5.65 20.44 -55.18
C THR A 194 7.02 20.85 -54.65
N SER A 195 7.55 20.11 -53.67
CA SER A 195 8.80 20.46 -52.99
C SER A 195 10.06 20.11 -53.80
N ALA A 196 9.94 19.19 -54.77
CA ALA A 196 11.05 18.59 -55.51
C ALA A 196 12.15 17.99 -54.62
N ARG A 197 11.82 17.65 -53.37
CA ARG A 197 12.76 17.08 -52.38
C ARG A 197 12.26 15.72 -51.88
N PRO A 198 13.15 14.75 -51.64
CA PRO A 198 12.78 13.48 -51.06
C PRO A 198 12.39 13.64 -49.58
N GLU A 199 11.38 12.89 -49.15
CA GLU A 199 10.94 12.75 -47.76
C GLU A 199 11.10 11.28 -47.36
N ALA A 200 11.81 11.01 -46.26
CA ALA A 200 12.12 9.64 -45.87
C ALA A 200 11.87 9.39 -44.38
N GLY A 201 11.43 8.18 -44.06
CA GLY A 201 11.25 7.72 -42.68
C GLY A 201 9.98 8.21 -42.00
N GLU A 202 8.98 8.68 -42.74
CA GLU A 202 7.73 9.16 -42.16
C GLU A 202 6.84 7.99 -41.75
N GLN A 203 6.35 8.02 -40.51
CA GLN A 203 5.41 7.02 -40.01
C GLN A 203 3.99 7.56 -40.13
N VAL A 204 3.16 6.89 -40.92
CA VAL A 204 1.76 7.28 -41.14
C VAL A 204 0.85 6.13 -40.71
N THR A 205 -0.20 6.44 -39.95
CA THR A 205 -1.21 5.44 -39.59
C THR A 205 -2.34 5.46 -40.61
N VAL A 206 -2.53 4.34 -41.30
CA VAL A 206 -3.60 4.15 -42.29
C VAL A 206 -4.52 3.04 -41.79
N GLY A 207 -5.75 3.41 -41.40
CA GLY A 207 -6.67 2.48 -40.76
C GLY A 207 -6.11 1.93 -39.44
N LYS A 208 -5.83 0.61 -39.40
CA LYS A 208 -5.23 -0.08 -38.25
C LYS A 208 -3.73 -0.38 -38.40
N LYS A 209 -3.13 -0.01 -39.53
CA LYS A 209 -1.73 -0.31 -39.85
C LYS A 209 -0.86 0.93 -39.69
N THR A 210 0.38 0.75 -39.26
CA THR A 210 1.41 1.78 -39.21
C THR A 210 2.39 1.54 -40.35
N LEU A 211 2.47 2.51 -41.27
CA LEU A 211 3.30 2.44 -42.47
C LEU A 211 4.53 3.32 -42.31
N LEU A 212 5.70 2.80 -42.67
CA LEU A 212 6.91 3.59 -42.87
C LEU A 212 6.99 3.98 -44.35
N ILE A 213 6.93 5.26 -44.67
CA ILE A 213 6.81 5.78 -46.04
C ILE A 213 8.06 6.58 -46.43
N ASN A 214 8.59 6.30 -47.61
CA ASN A 214 9.62 7.08 -48.29
C ASN A 214 9.05 7.60 -49.61
N ARG A 215 9.15 8.90 -49.85
CA ARG A 215 8.64 9.60 -51.03
C ARG A 215 9.80 10.23 -51.78
N THR A 216 9.90 10.00 -53.08
CA THR A 216 10.99 10.51 -53.90
C THR A 216 10.44 11.08 -55.21
N PRO A 217 10.74 12.35 -55.56
CA PRO A 217 10.34 12.90 -56.85
C PRO A 217 11.12 12.22 -57.98
N ILE A 218 10.45 12.01 -59.11
CA ILE A 218 11.07 11.53 -60.35
C ILE A 218 11.51 12.76 -61.13
N LEU A 219 12.82 12.90 -61.34
CA LEU A 219 13.42 14.04 -62.02
C LEU A 219 13.95 13.64 -63.40
N LYS A 220 13.67 14.47 -64.42
CA LYS A 220 14.29 14.40 -65.74
C LYS A 220 14.74 15.78 -66.16
N ASP A 221 16.03 15.94 -66.47
CA ASP A 221 16.62 17.23 -66.86
C ASP A 221 16.35 18.38 -65.86
N SER A 222 16.27 18.05 -64.56
CA SER A 222 15.91 18.94 -63.44
C SER A 222 14.43 19.36 -63.34
N GLU A 223 13.55 18.79 -64.17
CA GLU A 223 12.09 18.93 -64.06
C GLU A 223 11.48 17.74 -63.33
N VAL A 224 10.51 18.00 -62.45
CA VAL A 224 9.74 16.95 -61.77
C VAL A 224 8.71 16.38 -62.74
N ILE A 225 8.90 15.13 -63.14
CA ILE A 225 8.01 14.43 -64.07
C ILE A 225 7.07 13.44 -63.37
N GLY A 226 7.17 13.31 -62.04
CA GLY A 226 6.35 12.43 -61.23
C GLY A 226 6.91 12.24 -59.83
N ALA A 227 6.35 11.29 -59.07
CA ALA A 227 6.85 10.90 -57.75
C ALA A 227 6.64 9.40 -57.50
N VAL A 228 7.50 8.81 -56.68
CA VAL A 228 7.41 7.42 -56.21
C VAL A 228 7.32 7.39 -54.69
N GLY A 229 6.34 6.63 -54.18
CA GLY A 229 6.19 6.28 -52.78
C GLY A 229 6.52 4.82 -52.57
N VAL A 230 7.40 4.54 -51.61
CA VAL A 230 7.71 3.19 -51.15
C VAL A 230 7.30 3.12 -49.68
N PHE A 231 6.45 2.17 -49.32
CA PHE A 231 5.99 2.00 -47.94
C PHE A 231 5.99 0.55 -47.48
N GLN A 232 6.17 0.37 -46.18
CA GLN A 232 6.20 -0.94 -45.52
C GLN A 232 5.28 -0.93 -44.30
N ASP A 233 4.52 -2.00 -44.10
CA ASP A 233 3.78 -2.22 -42.85
C ASP A 233 4.75 -2.61 -41.73
N ILE A 234 4.87 -1.73 -40.73
CA ILE A 234 5.73 -1.91 -39.56
C ILE A 234 4.92 -2.13 -38.27
N SER A 235 3.62 -2.42 -38.38
CA SER A 235 2.71 -2.47 -37.23
C SER A 235 3.17 -3.43 -36.13
N GLU A 236 3.60 -4.64 -36.47
CA GLU A 236 4.08 -5.63 -35.49
C GLU A 236 5.43 -5.22 -34.87
N VAL A 237 6.32 -4.64 -35.68
CA VAL A 237 7.63 -4.16 -35.23
C VAL A 237 7.47 -2.98 -34.27
N ASP A 238 6.58 -2.04 -34.57
CA ASP A 238 6.27 -0.88 -33.73
C ASP A 238 5.58 -1.31 -32.42
N LYS A 239 4.64 -2.26 -32.46
CA LYS A 239 4.03 -2.83 -31.24
C LYS A 239 5.08 -3.46 -30.32
N ILE A 240 5.98 -4.29 -30.85
CA ILE A 240 7.05 -4.93 -30.09
C ILE A 240 8.00 -3.87 -29.52
N SER A 241 8.37 -2.86 -30.31
CA SER A 241 9.23 -1.76 -29.84
C SER A 241 8.60 -1.04 -28.65
N ARG A 242 7.30 -0.69 -28.72
CA ARG A 242 6.58 -0.04 -27.63
C ARG A 242 6.49 -0.91 -26.37
N GLN A 243 6.27 -2.22 -26.52
CA GLN A 243 6.27 -3.16 -25.40
C GLN A 243 7.66 -3.31 -24.77
N MET A 244 8.71 -3.32 -25.58
CA MET A 244 10.08 -3.37 -25.09
C MET A 244 10.45 -2.09 -24.32
N ASP A 245 10.04 -0.93 -24.84
CA ASP A 245 10.26 0.35 -24.16
C ASP A 245 9.49 0.44 -22.84
N SER A 246 8.24 -0.03 -22.80
CA SER A 246 7.48 -0.07 -21.54
C SER A 246 8.08 -1.05 -20.53
N PHE A 247 8.53 -2.23 -20.98
CA PHE A 247 9.23 -3.20 -20.14
C PHE A 247 10.54 -2.64 -19.58
N LYS A 248 11.35 -1.97 -20.41
CA LYS A 248 12.59 -1.30 -19.96
C LYS A 248 12.31 -0.21 -18.95
N ARG A 249 11.28 0.64 -19.17
CA ARG A 249 10.87 1.67 -18.21
C ARG A 249 10.47 1.06 -16.87
N LEU A 250 9.61 0.04 -16.89
CA LEU A 250 9.21 -0.67 -15.67
C LEU A 250 10.41 -1.29 -14.95
N SER A 251 11.33 -1.92 -15.68
CA SER A 251 12.55 -2.48 -15.10
C SER A 251 13.42 -1.41 -14.44
N CYS A 252 13.60 -0.25 -15.08
CA CYS A 252 14.34 0.88 -14.51
C CYS A 252 13.64 1.45 -13.27
N GLU A 253 12.31 1.59 -13.30
CA GLU A 253 11.51 2.05 -12.17
C GLU A 253 11.64 1.11 -10.97
N LEU A 254 11.49 -0.20 -11.17
CA LEU A 254 11.67 -1.21 -10.12
C LEU A 254 13.09 -1.18 -9.55
N GLN A 255 14.11 -1.05 -10.40
CA GLN A 255 15.49 -0.93 -9.96
C GLN A 255 15.71 0.34 -9.13
N ALA A 256 15.15 1.48 -9.52
CA ALA A 256 15.23 2.72 -8.75
C ALA A 256 14.52 2.60 -7.39
N ILE A 257 13.38 1.91 -7.32
CA ILE A 257 12.66 1.63 -6.05
C ILE A 257 13.53 0.76 -5.14
N ILE A 258 14.13 -0.31 -5.67
CA ILE A 258 15.03 -1.19 -4.90
C ILE A 258 16.26 -0.41 -4.39
N GLU A 259 16.84 0.45 -5.23
CA GLU A 259 18.04 1.22 -4.93
C GLU A 259 17.80 2.34 -3.90
N SER A 260 16.60 2.92 -3.92
CA SER A 260 16.17 3.96 -2.97
C SER A 260 15.63 3.40 -1.65
N SER A 261 15.44 2.09 -1.52
CA SER A 261 15.06 1.45 -0.26
C SER A 261 16.10 1.75 0.83
N TYR A 262 15.62 2.13 2.01
CA TYR A 262 16.46 2.30 3.19
C TYR A 262 16.91 0.95 3.78
N ASP A 263 16.10 -0.09 3.61
CA ASP A 263 16.47 -1.44 4.01
C ASP A 263 17.39 -2.06 2.95
N GLY A 264 18.38 -2.83 3.39
CA GLY A 264 19.29 -3.58 2.54
C GLY A 264 18.61 -4.77 1.90
N ILE A 265 18.50 -4.78 0.58
CA ILE A 265 17.90 -5.87 -0.18
C ILE A 265 19.02 -6.68 -0.81
N CYS A 266 18.97 -8.00 -0.62
CA CYS A 266 19.88 -8.96 -1.23
C CYS A 266 19.09 -10.12 -1.83
N VAL A 267 19.35 -10.44 -3.09
CA VAL A 267 18.74 -11.58 -3.80
C VAL A 267 19.82 -12.63 -4.02
N THR A 268 19.48 -13.86 -3.69
CA THR A 268 20.37 -15.02 -3.85
C THR A 268 19.72 -16.08 -4.73
N GLU A 269 20.57 -16.83 -5.42
CA GLU A 269 20.20 -18.05 -6.14
C GLU A 269 19.72 -19.14 -5.16
N ALA A 270 19.09 -20.19 -5.70
CA ALA A 270 18.62 -21.32 -4.89
C ALA A 270 19.74 -22.03 -4.11
N ASP A 271 21.00 -21.92 -4.52
CA ASP A 271 22.16 -22.45 -3.80
C ASP A 271 22.67 -21.51 -2.69
N GLY A 272 22.20 -20.27 -2.64
CA GLY A 272 22.56 -19.25 -1.65
C GLY A 272 23.61 -18.24 -2.12
N LYS A 273 24.05 -18.30 -3.38
CA LYS A 273 24.99 -17.28 -3.92
C LYS A 273 24.29 -15.97 -4.19
N ILE A 274 24.93 -14.87 -3.81
CA ILE A 274 24.41 -13.51 -4.01
C ILE A 274 24.45 -13.16 -5.50
N GLU A 275 23.29 -12.76 -6.04
CA GLU A 275 23.13 -12.34 -7.42
C GLU A 275 22.96 -10.82 -7.52
N HIS A 276 22.14 -10.25 -6.63
CA HIS A 276 21.85 -8.82 -6.60
C HIS A 276 21.80 -8.27 -5.19
N LEU A 277 22.18 -7.01 -5.05
CA LEU A 277 22.09 -6.26 -3.81
C LEU A 277 21.96 -4.76 -4.11
N ASN A 278 21.29 -4.02 -3.24
CA ASN A 278 21.14 -2.56 -3.36
C ASN A 278 22.20 -1.80 -2.54
N SER A 279 22.36 -0.50 -2.77
CA SER A 279 23.32 0.34 -2.02
C SER A 279 23.04 0.38 -0.52
N ALA A 280 21.79 0.20 -0.07
CA ALA A 280 21.50 0.11 1.35
C ALA A 280 22.17 -1.11 2.01
N TYR A 281 22.20 -2.26 1.31
CA TYR A 281 22.88 -3.45 1.80
C TYR A 281 24.38 -3.20 2.01
N GLU A 282 25.06 -2.57 1.04
CA GLU A 282 26.48 -2.19 1.15
C GLU A 282 26.72 -1.26 2.35
N ARG A 283 25.86 -0.24 2.55
CA ARG A 283 25.97 0.68 3.69
C ARG A 283 25.79 -0.01 5.05
N LEU A 284 24.93 -1.04 5.12
CA LEU A 284 24.65 -1.75 6.36
C LEU A 284 25.76 -2.73 6.73
N ILE A 285 26.24 -3.49 5.74
CA ILE A 285 27.25 -4.53 5.94
C ILE A 285 28.68 -3.96 5.91
N GLY A 286 28.91 -2.86 5.18
CA GLY A 286 30.21 -2.20 5.07
C GLY A 286 31.18 -2.85 4.07
N ILE A 287 30.67 -3.68 3.15
CA ILE A 287 31.45 -4.36 2.11
C ILE A 287 30.88 -3.97 0.74
N CYS A 288 31.76 -3.74 -0.22
CA CYS A 288 31.40 -3.34 -1.58
C CYS A 288 30.74 -4.50 -2.34
N ARG A 289 29.75 -4.21 -3.20
CA ARG A 289 28.99 -5.21 -3.96
C ARG A 289 29.87 -6.11 -4.82
N GLU A 290 30.93 -5.58 -5.41
CA GLU A 290 31.84 -6.34 -6.27
C GLU A 290 32.54 -7.47 -5.51
N GLU A 291 32.69 -7.34 -4.18
CA GLU A 291 33.27 -8.36 -3.33
C GLU A 291 32.23 -9.39 -2.84
N LEU A 292 30.94 -9.09 -2.93
CA LEU A 292 29.85 -9.92 -2.39
C LEU A 292 29.13 -10.72 -3.46
N ILE A 293 29.01 -10.20 -4.67
CA ILE A 293 28.38 -10.91 -5.79
C ILE A 293 29.08 -12.27 -6.02
N GLY A 294 28.29 -13.32 -6.12
CA GLY A 294 28.75 -14.71 -6.31
C GLY A 294 29.21 -15.43 -5.05
N LYS A 295 29.35 -14.73 -3.90
CA LYS A 295 29.66 -15.37 -2.61
C LYS A 295 28.39 -15.92 -1.95
N PRO A 296 28.50 -16.97 -1.11
CA PRO A 296 27.36 -17.47 -0.34
C PRO A 296 26.90 -16.43 0.69
N PHE A 297 25.60 -16.19 0.74
CA PHE A 297 24.95 -15.42 1.79
C PHE A 297 24.77 -16.29 3.03
N GLY A 298 25.11 -15.75 4.20
CA GLY A 298 25.18 -16.43 5.52
C GLY A 298 24.43 -17.76 5.60
N GLU A 299 25.20 -18.84 5.82
CA GLU A 299 24.75 -20.23 5.69
C GLU A 299 23.50 -20.53 6.53
N ASP A 300 23.45 -20.01 7.75
CA ASP A 300 22.34 -20.25 8.70
C ASP A 300 20.96 -19.79 8.17
N LEU A 301 20.85 -18.57 7.64
CA LEU A 301 19.56 -18.06 7.14
C LEU A 301 19.15 -18.83 5.87
N THR A 302 20.09 -18.98 4.95
CA THR A 302 19.85 -19.61 3.65
C THR A 302 19.34 -21.02 3.85
N ASP A 303 19.94 -21.79 4.76
CA ASP A 303 19.55 -23.17 5.02
C ASP A 303 18.20 -23.28 5.74
N MET A 304 17.91 -22.40 6.69
CA MET A 304 16.60 -22.35 7.34
C MET A 304 15.48 -22.05 6.33
N VAL A 305 15.69 -21.08 5.43
CA VAL A 305 14.71 -20.73 4.39
C VAL A 305 14.53 -21.87 3.38
N LYS A 306 15.62 -22.54 2.98
CA LYS A 306 15.58 -23.73 2.10
C LYS A 306 14.78 -24.88 2.72
N GLN A 307 15.03 -25.19 4.00
CA GLN A 307 14.34 -26.28 4.70
C GLN A 307 12.86 -25.98 4.93
N GLN A 308 12.56 -24.77 5.41
CA GLN A 308 11.20 -24.43 5.82
C GLN A 308 10.30 -24.00 4.66
N LYS A 309 10.90 -23.54 3.53
CA LYS A 309 10.20 -22.93 2.39
C LYS A 309 9.20 -21.84 2.81
N LYS A 310 9.51 -21.12 3.87
CA LYS A 310 8.73 -20.01 4.44
C LYS A 310 9.67 -18.87 4.82
N ALA A 311 9.10 -17.70 5.09
CA ALA A 311 9.85 -16.55 5.58
C ALA A 311 10.50 -16.86 6.93
N VAL A 312 11.81 -16.59 7.05
CA VAL A 312 12.59 -16.74 8.28
C VAL A 312 13.18 -15.40 8.64
N THR A 313 13.07 -15.01 9.92
CA THR A 313 13.58 -13.75 10.44
C THR A 313 14.54 -14.00 11.59
N LEU A 314 15.68 -13.31 11.58
CA LEU A 314 16.68 -13.36 12.64
C LEU A 314 17.28 -11.98 12.91
N VAL A 315 17.78 -11.80 14.13
CA VAL A 315 18.50 -10.58 14.54
C VAL A 315 19.98 -10.92 14.63
N GLN A 316 20.81 -10.13 13.97
CA GLN A 316 22.27 -10.32 13.99
C GLN A 316 22.97 -8.97 14.16
N LYS A 317 24.17 -9.00 14.73
CA LYS A 317 25.07 -7.84 14.76
C LYS A 317 26.00 -7.91 13.56
N THR A 318 26.05 -6.85 12.76
CA THR A 318 26.93 -6.75 11.58
C THR A 318 28.38 -6.51 12.00
N ALA A 319 29.32 -6.68 11.06
CA ALA A 319 30.73 -6.32 11.24
C ALA A 319 30.93 -4.81 11.53
N THR A 320 30.03 -3.97 11.03
CA THR A 320 29.99 -2.52 11.31
C THR A 320 29.47 -2.18 12.71
N GLY A 321 29.05 -3.19 13.49
CA GLY A 321 28.56 -3.03 14.87
C GLY A 321 27.08 -2.69 14.99
N LYS A 322 26.36 -2.55 13.87
CA LYS A 322 24.92 -2.31 13.82
C LYS A 322 24.13 -3.56 14.17
N GLN A 323 22.97 -3.41 14.79
CA GLN A 323 22.01 -4.51 14.95
C GLN A 323 21.03 -4.48 13.79
N VAL A 324 20.94 -5.60 13.07
CA VAL A 324 20.09 -5.73 11.89
C VAL A 324 19.08 -6.86 12.07
N LEU A 325 17.86 -6.61 11.60
CA LEU A 325 16.81 -7.61 11.43
C LEU A 325 16.86 -8.12 10.00
N ILE A 326 17.17 -9.40 9.84
CA ILE A 326 17.35 -10.05 8.54
C ILE A 326 16.15 -10.98 8.31
N THR A 327 15.39 -10.74 7.25
CA THR A 327 14.25 -11.59 6.86
C THR A 327 14.48 -12.17 5.48
N GLY A 328 14.64 -13.48 5.39
CA GLY A 328 14.77 -14.22 4.13
C GLY A 328 13.41 -14.75 3.67
N ASN A 329 12.97 -14.34 2.49
CA ASN A 329 11.72 -14.77 1.87
C ASN A 329 12.02 -15.67 0.65
N PRO A 330 11.51 -16.91 0.61
CA PRO A 330 11.72 -17.79 -0.53
C PRO A 330 10.81 -17.40 -1.69
N LEU A 331 11.39 -17.22 -2.87
CA LEU A 331 10.68 -17.14 -4.13
C LEU A 331 10.50 -18.55 -4.68
N LEU A 332 9.26 -19.03 -4.72
CA LEU A 332 8.92 -20.38 -5.16
C LEU A 332 8.28 -20.35 -6.56
N ASP A 333 8.57 -21.39 -7.34
CA ASP A 333 7.86 -21.67 -8.58
C ASP A 333 6.42 -22.13 -8.29
N GLY A 334 5.45 -21.55 -9.01
CA GLY A 334 4.02 -21.63 -8.70
C GLY A 334 3.45 -23.04 -8.68
N ASP A 335 3.85 -23.88 -9.64
CA ASP A 335 3.33 -25.24 -9.79
C ASP A 335 4.17 -26.29 -9.05
N SER A 336 5.49 -26.12 -9.01
CA SER A 336 6.42 -27.14 -8.50
C SER A 336 6.84 -26.95 -7.03
N ARG A 337 6.52 -25.80 -6.42
CA ARG A 337 7.06 -25.35 -5.10
C ARG A 337 8.59 -25.51 -5.01
N ARG A 338 9.27 -25.44 -6.15
CA ARG A 338 10.72 -25.43 -6.24
C ARG A 338 11.22 -24.05 -5.82
N LEU A 339 12.26 -24.01 -5.01
CA LEU A 339 12.91 -22.75 -4.66
C LEU A 339 13.63 -22.20 -5.90
N LEU A 340 13.25 -20.99 -6.31
CA LEU A 340 13.88 -20.27 -7.41
C LEU A 340 14.99 -19.37 -6.85
N LYS A 341 14.65 -18.50 -5.90
CA LYS A 341 15.55 -17.51 -5.31
C LYS A 341 15.19 -17.26 -3.85
N ILE A 342 16.08 -16.62 -3.10
CA ILE A 342 15.77 -16.10 -1.75
C ILE A 342 15.98 -14.59 -1.76
N VAL A 343 14.94 -13.84 -1.41
CA VAL A 343 14.97 -12.39 -1.26
C VAL A 343 15.12 -12.07 0.22
N THR A 344 16.26 -11.50 0.57
CA THR A 344 16.60 -11.14 1.94
C THR A 344 16.49 -9.64 2.14
N ASN A 345 15.72 -9.23 3.15
CA ASN A 345 15.63 -7.86 3.60
C ASN A 345 16.42 -7.68 4.91
N VAL A 346 17.28 -6.67 4.98
CA VAL A 346 18.16 -6.34 6.10
C VAL A 346 17.81 -4.95 6.58
N ARG A 347 17.16 -4.85 7.74
CA ARG A 347 16.76 -3.58 8.33
C ARG A 347 17.65 -3.22 9.51
N ASP A 348 18.16 -2.00 9.56
CA ASP A 348 18.85 -1.45 10.74
C ASP A 348 17.83 -1.24 11.87
N ILE A 349 18.00 -1.98 12.97
CA ILE A 349 17.20 -1.85 14.18
C ILE A 349 18.06 -1.38 15.35
N THR A 350 19.23 -0.78 15.09
CA THR A 350 20.18 -0.37 16.14
C THR A 350 19.54 0.64 17.10
N GLU A 351 18.93 1.70 16.57
CA GLU A 351 18.26 2.71 17.40
C GLU A 351 17.01 2.15 18.08
N LEU A 352 16.23 1.32 17.38
CA LEU A 352 15.02 0.71 17.92
C LEU A 352 15.35 -0.27 19.07
N SER A 353 16.42 -1.05 18.93
CA SER A 353 16.90 -1.96 19.97
C SER A 353 17.50 -1.19 21.14
N ARG A 354 18.23 -0.09 20.86
CA ARG A 354 18.73 0.82 21.91
C ARG A 354 17.58 1.45 22.69
N LEU A 355 16.57 2.01 22.00
CA LEU A 355 15.39 2.60 22.63
C LEU A 355 14.60 1.56 23.43
N LYS A 356 14.45 0.34 22.90
CA LYS A 356 13.85 -0.77 23.64
C LYS A 356 14.65 -1.09 24.88
N GLN A 357 15.98 -1.14 24.79
CA GLN A 357 16.86 -1.41 25.93
C GLN A 357 16.86 -0.26 26.94
N GLU A 358 16.80 0.99 26.50
CA GLU A 358 16.61 2.17 27.37
C GLU A 358 15.23 2.13 28.05
N LEU A 359 14.17 1.70 27.35
CA LEU A 359 12.84 1.51 27.90
C LEU A 359 12.80 0.36 28.91
N ASP A 360 13.43 -0.77 28.61
CA ASP A 360 13.52 -1.92 29.51
C ASP A 360 14.36 -1.57 30.75
N ASN A 361 15.47 -0.85 30.58
CA ASN A 361 16.26 -0.31 31.70
C ASN A 361 15.45 0.72 32.51
N SER A 362 14.66 1.57 31.85
CA SER A 362 13.78 2.54 32.51
C SER A 362 12.66 1.84 33.27
N ARG A 363 12.09 0.76 32.72
CA ARG A 363 11.11 -0.10 33.40
C ARG A 363 11.74 -0.84 34.57
N GLU A 364 12.92 -1.42 34.41
CA GLU A 364 13.65 -2.10 35.49
C GLU A 364 14.05 -1.10 36.58
N LEU A 365 14.45 0.12 36.20
CA LEU A 365 14.73 1.21 37.13
C LEU A 365 13.44 1.72 37.80
N GLN A 366 12.31 1.77 37.09
CA GLN A 366 11.00 2.07 37.68
C GLN A 366 10.51 0.96 38.60
N GLU A 367 10.78 -0.30 38.30
CA GLU A 367 10.48 -1.45 39.16
C GLU A 367 11.40 -1.48 40.36
N ARG A 368 12.69 -1.14 40.21
CA ARG A 368 13.61 -0.94 41.33
C ARG A 368 13.21 0.25 42.17
N TYR A 369 12.93 1.41 41.58
CA TYR A 369 12.41 2.56 42.31
C TYR A 369 11.03 2.29 42.90
N SER A 370 10.16 1.50 42.24
CA SER A 370 8.89 1.09 42.84
C SER A 370 9.16 0.17 44.02
N SER A 371 10.04 -0.81 43.89
CA SER A 371 10.40 -1.76 44.95
C SER A 371 11.15 -1.07 46.10
N GLU A 372 11.98 -0.07 45.80
CA GLU A 372 12.75 0.73 46.76
C GLU A 372 11.88 1.82 47.38
N LEU A 373 10.92 2.39 46.65
CA LEU A 373 9.83 3.19 47.21
C LEU A 373 8.88 2.32 48.01
N ASP A 374 8.63 1.06 47.66
CA ASP A 374 7.77 0.14 48.41
C ASP A 374 8.51 -0.34 49.68
N TYR A 375 9.84 -0.46 49.62
CA TYR A 375 10.73 -0.70 50.76
C TYR A 375 10.83 0.53 51.69
N LEU A 376 10.99 1.74 51.14
CA LEU A 376 11.00 3.01 51.90
C LEU A 376 9.60 3.45 52.36
N ARG A 377 8.54 3.02 51.68
CA ARG A 377 7.14 3.09 52.13
C ARG A 377 6.77 1.94 53.06
N GLY A 378 7.73 1.10 53.45
CA GLY A 378 7.58 -0.07 54.33
C GLY A 378 7.06 0.20 55.74
N GLU A 379 6.61 1.42 56.06
CA GLU A 379 5.73 1.70 57.21
C GLU A 379 4.23 1.73 56.86
N HIS A 380 3.83 1.48 55.61
CA HIS A 380 2.42 1.42 55.19
C HIS A 380 2.10 0.02 54.68
N THR A 381 1.44 -0.77 55.52
CA THR A 381 0.95 -2.13 55.23
C THR A 381 -0.10 -2.08 54.11
N ARG A 382 0.35 -2.21 52.85
CA ARG A 382 -0.53 -2.46 51.70
C ARG A 382 -0.84 -3.95 51.66
N HIS A 383 -1.98 -4.34 52.24
CA HIS A 383 -2.56 -5.66 52.03
C HIS A 383 -3.74 -5.53 51.07
N ASP A 384 -3.72 -6.28 49.96
CA ASP A 384 -4.85 -6.54 49.05
C ASP A 384 -5.96 -5.47 49.02
N ASN A 385 -5.63 -4.26 48.57
CA ASN A 385 -6.53 -3.12 48.36
C ASN A 385 -7.02 -2.35 49.61
N ILE A 386 -6.52 -2.63 50.81
CA ILE A 386 -6.79 -1.81 51.99
C ILE A 386 -5.62 -0.86 52.25
N VAL A 387 -5.96 0.42 52.41
CA VAL A 387 -5.02 1.54 52.49
C VAL A 387 -5.19 2.18 53.86
N ALA A 388 -4.15 2.13 54.69
CA ALA A 388 -4.20 2.66 56.06
C ALA A 388 -2.89 3.33 56.48
N LYS A 389 -2.99 4.58 56.91
CA LYS A 389 -1.95 5.36 57.57
C LYS A 389 -2.22 5.47 59.07
N HIS A 390 -3.48 5.70 59.44
CA HIS A 390 -3.90 5.94 60.82
C HIS A 390 -3.72 4.69 61.71
N PRO A 391 -3.17 4.82 62.95
CA PRO A 391 -2.86 3.68 63.81
C PRO A 391 -4.06 2.78 64.14
N ARG A 392 -5.27 3.36 64.30
CA ARG A 392 -6.48 2.57 64.58
C ARG A 392 -6.80 1.61 63.44
N MET A 393 -6.76 2.09 62.18
CA MET A 393 -7.06 1.26 61.03
C MET A 393 -5.99 0.19 60.81
N LYS A 394 -4.71 0.52 61.04
CA LYS A 394 -3.61 -0.46 61.02
C LYS A 394 -3.81 -1.60 62.01
N ASN A 395 -4.26 -1.29 63.23
CA ASN A 395 -4.55 -2.31 64.24
C ASN A 395 -5.69 -3.25 63.80
N VAL A 396 -6.78 -2.71 63.23
CA VAL A 396 -7.88 -3.54 62.72
C VAL A 396 -7.41 -4.46 61.58
N ILE A 397 -6.56 -3.97 60.69
CA ILE A 397 -5.95 -4.79 59.62
C ILE A 397 -5.08 -5.91 60.22
N GLU A 398 -4.26 -5.60 61.22
CA GLU A 398 -3.43 -6.60 61.89
C GLU A 398 -4.28 -7.67 62.59
N GLN A 399 -5.37 -7.27 63.26
CA GLN A 399 -6.32 -8.19 63.87
C GLN A 399 -7.01 -9.06 62.81
N ALA A 400 -7.40 -8.49 61.67
CA ALA A 400 -7.98 -9.24 60.56
C ALA A 400 -6.99 -10.27 59.99
N MET A 401 -5.71 -9.91 59.86
CA MET A 401 -4.65 -10.83 59.41
C MET A 401 -4.41 -11.96 60.41
N ARG A 402 -4.40 -11.67 61.72
CA ARG A 402 -4.31 -12.71 62.76
C ARG A 402 -5.53 -13.63 62.73
N ALA A 403 -6.72 -13.08 62.54
CA ALA A 403 -7.94 -13.86 62.41
C ALA A 403 -7.93 -14.73 61.14
N ALA A 404 -7.32 -14.27 60.04
CA ALA A 404 -7.23 -15.00 58.78
C ALA A 404 -6.52 -16.36 58.92
N ALA A 405 -5.51 -16.43 59.79
CA ALA A 405 -4.72 -17.65 60.05
C ALA A 405 -5.50 -18.81 60.70
N PHE A 406 -6.72 -18.57 61.21
CA PHE A 406 -7.53 -19.59 61.87
C PHE A 406 -8.89 -19.75 61.20
N ASP A 407 -9.54 -20.90 61.39
CA ASP A 407 -10.86 -21.23 60.83
C ASP A 407 -12.04 -20.67 61.65
N SER A 408 -11.77 -19.76 62.59
CA SER A 408 -12.76 -19.17 63.49
C SER A 408 -13.73 -18.24 62.74
N THR A 409 -14.97 -18.17 63.23
CA THR A 409 -15.97 -17.21 62.78
C THR A 409 -15.53 -15.79 63.10
N VAL A 410 -15.61 -14.89 62.12
CA VAL A 410 -15.26 -13.48 62.28
C VAL A 410 -16.52 -12.63 62.13
N LEU A 411 -16.75 -11.71 63.06
CA LEU A 411 -17.86 -10.75 63.03
C LEU A 411 -17.31 -9.35 62.76
N LEU A 412 -17.63 -8.80 61.59
CA LEU A 412 -17.25 -7.45 61.18
C LEU A 412 -18.32 -6.45 61.61
N LEU A 413 -17.95 -5.57 62.54
CA LEU A 413 -18.80 -4.50 63.05
C LEU A 413 -18.37 -3.17 62.44
N GLY A 414 -19.33 -2.28 62.17
CA GLY A 414 -19.03 -0.93 61.72
C GLY A 414 -20.14 -0.35 60.85
N GLU A 415 -20.10 0.95 60.63
CA GLU A 415 -21.13 1.66 59.88
C GLU A 415 -21.24 1.19 58.42
N THR A 416 -22.31 1.60 57.75
CA THR A 416 -22.45 1.35 56.32
C THR A 416 -21.37 2.10 55.54
N GLY A 417 -20.71 1.42 54.60
CA GLY A 417 -19.72 2.05 53.72
C GLY A 417 -18.28 2.11 54.24
N VAL A 418 -17.97 1.57 55.44
CA VAL A 418 -16.59 1.52 55.98
C VAL A 418 -15.67 0.49 55.32
N GLY A 419 -16.19 -0.33 54.40
CA GLY A 419 -15.39 -1.35 53.70
C GLY A 419 -15.40 -2.75 54.32
N LYS A 420 -16.45 -3.14 55.06
CA LYS A 420 -16.60 -4.49 55.64
C LYS A 420 -16.37 -5.63 54.62
N GLU A 421 -16.81 -5.45 53.38
CA GLU A 421 -16.57 -6.41 52.30
C GLU A 421 -15.07 -6.53 51.92
N LEU A 422 -14.29 -5.45 51.98
CA LEU A 422 -12.86 -5.53 51.72
C LEU A 422 -12.16 -6.32 52.82
N PHE A 423 -12.57 -6.12 54.08
CA PHE A 423 -12.06 -6.90 55.21
C PHE A 423 -12.41 -8.39 55.10
N SER A 424 -13.61 -8.76 54.64
CA SER A 424 -13.94 -10.17 54.45
C SER A 424 -13.11 -10.83 53.34
N LYS A 425 -12.80 -10.11 52.27
CA LYS A 425 -11.87 -10.55 51.21
C LYS A 425 -10.44 -10.66 51.72
N LEU A 426 -9.96 -9.69 52.51
CA LEU A 426 -8.64 -9.72 53.14
C LEU A 426 -8.47 -10.98 54.00
N ILE A 427 -9.45 -11.27 54.85
CA ILE A 427 -9.45 -12.43 55.74
C ILE A 427 -9.45 -13.74 54.93
N HIS A 428 -10.28 -13.85 53.89
CA HIS A 428 -10.32 -15.03 53.05
C HIS A 428 -9.00 -15.24 52.27
N GLY A 429 -8.48 -14.20 51.62
CA GLY A 429 -7.24 -14.27 50.82
C GLY A 429 -5.99 -14.62 51.62
N ASN A 430 -5.99 -14.31 52.92
CA ASN A 430 -4.89 -14.61 53.84
C ASN A 430 -5.17 -15.83 54.73
N SER A 431 -6.14 -16.67 54.36
CA SER A 431 -6.47 -17.90 55.08
C SER A 431 -5.99 -19.17 54.37
N GLU A 432 -5.99 -20.30 55.06
CA GLU A 432 -5.75 -21.61 54.44
C GLU A 432 -6.79 -21.97 53.36
N ARG A 433 -7.96 -21.32 53.37
CA ARG A 433 -9.05 -21.52 52.42
C ARG A 433 -9.04 -20.53 51.25
N ARG A 434 -7.94 -19.78 51.04
CA ARG A 434 -7.81 -18.76 49.98
C ARG A 434 -8.05 -19.27 48.56
N ASP A 435 -7.76 -20.56 48.32
CA ASP A 435 -7.95 -21.21 47.01
C ASP A 435 -9.37 -21.82 46.86
N GLY A 436 -10.17 -21.78 47.93
CA GLY A 436 -11.55 -22.25 47.96
C GLY A 436 -12.56 -21.17 47.52
N PRO A 437 -13.83 -21.54 47.31
CA PRO A 437 -14.86 -20.59 46.89
C PRO A 437 -15.14 -19.51 47.95
N PHE A 438 -15.21 -18.25 47.52
CA PHE A 438 -15.67 -17.13 48.35
C PHE A 438 -17.10 -16.73 47.95
N ILE A 439 -18.09 -17.14 48.74
CA ILE A 439 -19.50 -16.88 48.46
C ILE A 439 -19.98 -15.70 49.30
N LYS A 440 -20.41 -14.62 48.63
CA LYS A 440 -20.98 -13.44 49.29
C LYS A 440 -22.50 -13.50 49.23
N VAL A 441 -23.14 -13.28 50.37
CA VAL A 441 -24.60 -13.18 50.50
C VAL A 441 -24.92 -11.90 51.26
N ASN A 442 -25.77 -11.05 50.69
CA ASN A 442 -26.33 -9.90 51.40
C ASN A 442 -27.74 -10.26 51.86
N CYS A 443 -27.93 -10.41 53.16
CA CYS A 443 -29.19 -10.84 53.76
C CYS A 443 -30.31 -9.82 53.58
N SER A 444 -29.99 -8.54 53.38
CA SER A 444 -30.98 -7.48 53.13
C SER A 444 -31.49 -7.43 51.69
N ALA A 445 -30.74 -7.97 50.73
CA ALA A 445 -31.04 -7.87 49.30
C ALA A 445 -31.98 -8.98 48.80
N ILE A 446 -32.11 -10.07 49.56
CA ILE A 446 -32.93 -11.22 49.18
C ILE A 446 -34.28 -11.12 49.90
N PRO A 447 -35.42 -11.22 49.18
CA PRO A 447 -36.74 -11.24 49.82
C PRO A 447 -36.84 -12.33 50.89
N GLU A 448 -37.52 -12.03 51.99
CA GLU A 448 -37.68 -12.93 53.13
C GLU A 448 -38.24 -14.31 52.74
N GLN A 449 -39.09 -14.37 51.70
CA GLN A 449 -39.69 -15.62 51.22
C GLN A 449 -38.69 -16.50 50.44
N LEU A 450 -37.60 -15.93 49.93
CA LEU A 450 -36.63 -16.63 49.07
C LEU A 450 -35.31 -16.93 49.78
N ILE A 451 -34.92 -16.12 50.76
CA ILE A 451 -33.62 -16.21 51.43
C ILE A 451 -33.33 -17.60 52.03
N GLU A 452 -34.36 -18.30 52.50
CA GLU A 452 -34.21 -19.68 52.99
C GLU A 452 -33.76 -20.63 51.89
N SER A 453 -34.43 -20.58 50.74
CA SER A 453 -34.14 -21.44 49.59
C SER A 453 -32.81 -21.08 48.91
N GLU A 454 -32.40 -19.81 48.97
CA GLU A 454 -31.09 -19.37 48.46
C GLU A 454 -29.95 -19.82 49.38
N LEU A 455 -30.07 -19.62 50.69
CA LEU A 455 -29.01 -19.98 51.65
C LEU A 455 -28.82 -21.50 51.74
N PHE A 456 -29.92 -22.25 51.91
CA PHE A 456 -29.87 -23.67 52.25
C PHE A 456 -30.21 -24.60 51.09
N GLY A 457 -30.71 -24.08 49.97
CA GLY A 457 -31.15 -24.88 48.84
C GLY A 457 -32.50 -25.57 49.09
N TYR A 458 -33.03 -26.22 48.06
CA TYR A 458 -34.27 -26.99 48.16
C TYR A 458 -34.16 -28.36 47.47
N ALA A 459 -34.87 -29.33 48.03
CA ALA A 459 -34.96 -30.67 47.47
C ALA A 459 -35.97 -30.71 46.29
N PRO A 460 -35.85 -31.68 45.37
CA PRO A 460 -36.86 -31.90 44.32
C PRO A 460 -38.27 -31.97 44.90
N GLY A 461 -39.19 -31.16 44.37
CA GLY A 461 -40.60 -31.15 44.80
C GLY A 461 -40.91 -30.43 46.12
N ALA A 462 -40.00 -29.61 46.65
CA ALA A 462 -40.19 -28.91 47.92
C ALA A 462 -41.38 -27.93 47.95
N PHE A 463 -41.77 -27.34 46.82
CA PHE A 463 -42.93 -26.45 46.68
C PHE A 463 -43.45 -26.43 45.23
N THR A 464 -44.63 -25.86 45.00
CA THR A 464 -45.24 -25.74 43.66
C THR A 464 -44.38 -24.85 42.75
N GLY A 465 -43.75 -25.43 41.73
CA GLY A 465 -42.81 -24.72 40.84
C GLY A 465 -41.32 -24.99 41.12
N ALA A 466 -40.99 -25.82 42.12
CA ALA A 466 -39.62 -26.25 42.37
C ALA A 466 -39.05 -27.06 41.20
N ASN A 467 -37.78 -26.81 40.86
CA ASN A 467 -37.10 -27.55 39.80
C ASN A 467 -37.06 -29.06 40.13
N LYS A 468 -37.29 -29.92 39.13
CA LYS A 468 -37.28 -31.38 39.26
C LYS A 468 -35.94 -31.94 39.77
N ASN A 469 -34.85 -31.16 39.60
CA ASN A 469 -33.51 -31.54 40.06
C ASN A 469 -33.12 -30.88 41.40
N GLY A 470 -34.00 -30.10 42.03
CA GLY A 470 -33.67 -29.28 43.20
C GLY A 470 -32.75 -28.10 42.87
N LYS A 471 -32.28 -27.39 43.90
CA LYS A 471 -31.29 -26.31 43.79
C LYS A 471 -30.31 -26.37 44.96
N PRO A 472 -28.98 -26.32 44.73
CA PRO A 472 -28.00 -26.21 45.80
C PRO A 472 -28.06 -24.83 46.47
N GLY A 473 -27.88 -24.79 47.79
CA GLY A 473 -27.81 -23.54 48.56
C GLY A 473 -26.44 -22.87 48.50
N MET A 474 -26.37 -21.59 48.88
CA MET A 474 -25.12 -20.84 48.97
C MET A 474 -24.10 -21.47 49.93
N PHE A 475 -24.56 -22.14 51.00
CA PHE A 475 -23.68 -22.89 51.90
C PHE A 475 -23.04 -24.11 51.22
N GLU A 476 -23.74 -24.78 50.30
CA GLU A 476 -23.15 -25.89 49.52
C GLU A 476 -22.14 -25.36 48.50
N LEU A 477 -22.45 -24.22 47.86
CA LEU A 477 -21.55 -23.58 46.90
C LEU A 477 -20.25 -23.08 47.56
N ALA A 478 -20.30 -22.78 48.87
CA ALA A 478 -19.15 -22.34 49.64
C ALA A 478 -18.28 -23.49 50.17
N TYR A 479 -18.59 -24.75 49.87
CA TYR A 479 -17.90 -25.92 50.43
C TYR A 479 -16.38 -25.84 50.28
N LYS A 480 -15.65 -26.12 51.38
CA LYS A 480 -14.19 -25.95 51.55
C LYS A 480 -13.65 -24.53 51.36
N GLY A 481 -14.54 -23.54 51.24
CA GLY A 481 -14.22 -22.13 51.13
C GLY A 481 -14.78 -21.31 52.29
N THR A 482 -15.16 -20.07 51.98
CA THR A 482 -15.66 -19.08 52.93
C THR A 482 -16.99 -18.51 52.45
N ILE A 483 -17.96 -18.40 53.36
CA ILE A 483 -19.20 -17.65 53.12
C ILE A 483 -19.16 -16.33 53.90
N PHE A 484 -19.42 -15.24 53.20
CA PHE A 484 -19.55 -13.90 53.78
C PHE A 484 -21.03 -13.50 53.83
N LEU A 485 -21.56 -13.32 55.04
CA LEU A 485 -22.94 -12.95 55.31
C LEU A 485 -22.99 -11.47 55.70
N ASP A 486 -23.32 -10.61 54.74
CA ASP A 486 -23.47 -9.17 54.94
C ASP A 486 -24.88 -8.84 55.46
N GLU A 487 -24.97 -7.84 56.33
CA GLU A 487 -26.19 -7.43 57.05
C GLU A 487 -26.88 -8.60 57.78
N ILE A 488 -26.12 -9.38 58.57
CA ILE A 488 -26.61 -10.56 59.30
C ILE A 488 -27.78 -10.25 60.24
N ALA A 489 -27.86 -9.01 60.73
CA ALA A 489 -28.93 -8.53 61.59
C ALA A 489 -30.32 -8.54 60.92
N GLU A 490 -30.39 -8.57 59.58
CA GLU A 490 -31.66 -8.61 58.84
C GLU A 490 -32.24 -10.03 58.70
N LEU A 491 -31.56 -11.07 59.19
CA LEU A 491 -32.06 -12.44 59.10
C LEU A 491 -33.29 -12.66 59.99
N PRO A 492 -34.39 -13.25 59.47
CA PRO A 492 -35.54 -13.67 60.26
C PRO A 492 -35.17 -14.68 61.36
N LEU A 493 -35.88 -14.63 62.50
CA LEU A 493 -35.63 -15.50 63.66
C LEU A 493 -35.68 -17.00 63.33
N SER A 494 -36.53 -17.42 62.40
CA SER A 494 -36.63 -18.81 61.93
C SER A 494 -35.36 -19.28 61.24
N LEU A 495 -34.71 -18.40 60.46
CA LEU A 495 -33.48 -18.70 59.75
C LEU A 495 -32.24 -18.57 60.63
N GLN A 496 -32.30 -17.71 61.65
CA GLN A 496 -31.27 -17.67 62.70
C GLN A 496 -31.11 -19.04 63.38
N ALA A 497 -32.20 -19.75 63.65
CA ALA A 497 -32.15 -21.11 64.20
C ALA A 497 -31.48 -22.12 63.24
N LYS A 498 -31.71 -21.99 61.92
CA LYS A 498 -31.04 -22.84 60.92
C LYS A 498 -29.56 -22.50 60.77
N LEU A 499 -29.20 -21.22 60.75
CA LEU A 499 -27.82 -20.77 60.72
C LEU A 499 -27.03 -21.25 61.94
N LEU A 500 -27.67 -21.26 63.12
CA LEU A 500 -27.07 -21.80 64.34
C LEU A 500 -26.66 -23.27 64.16
N ARG A 501 -27.49 -24.10 63.51
CA ARG A 501 -27.15 -25.50 63.22
C ARG A 501 -25.96 -25.62 62.28
N VAL A 502 -25.83 -24.73 61.30
CA VAL A 502 -24.63 -24.70 60.44
C VAL A 502 -23.37 -24.39 61.25
N LEU A 503 -23.43 -23.40 62.13
CA LEU A 503 -22.30 -22.99 62.98
C LEU A 503 -21.92 -24.06 64.02
N GLN A 504 -22.90 -24.79 64.57
CA GLN A 504 -22.68 -25.75 65.66
C GLN A 504 -22.46 -27.18 65.17
N GLU A 505 -23.35 -27.69 64.32
CA GLU A 505 -23.39 -29.09 63.86
C GLU A 505 -22.58 -29.27 62.57
N ARG A 506 -22.20 -28.18 61.88
CA ARG A 506 -21.61 -28.20 60.52
C ARG A 506 -22.49 -28.97 59.53
N GLU A 507 -23.81 -28.82 59.67
CA GLU A 507 -24.81 -29.49 58.85
C GLU A 507 -25.84 -28.50 58.32
N ILE A 508 -26.32 -28.75 57.09
CA ILE A 508 -27.44 -28.02 56.48
C ILE A 508 -28.60 -28.98 56.21
N LEU A 509 -29.82 -28.44 56.21
CA LEU A 509 -31.03 -29.15 55.79
C LEU A 509 -31.73 -28.33 54.70
N LYS A 510 -31.85 -28.92 53.50
CA LYS A 510 -32.57 -28.32 52.37
C LYS A 510 -34.04 -28.09 52.71
N VAL A 511 -34.64 -27.07 52.11
CA VAL A 511 -36.09 -26.88 52.18
C VAL A 511 -36.79 -28.11 51.59
N GLY A 512 -37.70 -28.71 52.36
CA GLY A 512 -38.38 -29.96 52.00
C GLY A 512 -37.51 -31.23 52.07
N GLY A 513 -36.25 -31.12 52.49
CA GLY A 513 -35.35 -32.26 52.67
C GLY A 513 -35.44 -32.88 54.07
N VAL A 514 -35.20 -34.19 54.16
CA VAL A 514 -35.21 -34.94 55.44
C VAL A 514 -33.82 -35.34 55.94
N ASN A 515 -32.81 -35.32 55.07
CA ASN A 515 -31.45 -35.77 55.38
C ASN A 515 -30.52 -34.57 55.57
N PRO A 516 -29.90 -34.40 56.75
CA PRO A 516 -28.84 -33.42 56.96
C PRO A 516 -27.63 -33.69 56.07
N GLN A 517 -26.98 -32.63 55.58
CA GLN A 517 -25.75 -32.71 54.79
C GLN A 517 -24.62 -31.98 55.50
N LYS A 518 -23.46 -32.63 55.67
CA LYS A 518 -22.29 -31.99 56.26
C LYS A 518 -21.70 -30.93 55.35
N VAL A 519 -21.40 -29.77 55.92
CA VAL A 519 -20.88 -28.59 55.22
C VAL A 519 -19.66 -28.08 55.98
N ASP A 520 -18.53 -28.03 55.28
CA ASP A 520 -17.27 -27.50 55.81
C ASP A 520 -16.99 -26.13 55.20
N VAL A 521 -17.44 -25.07 55.86
CA VAL A 521 -17.39 -23.69 55.36
C VAL A 521 -16.97 -22.76 56.49
N ARG A 522 -16.04 -21.86 56.20
CA ARG A 522 -15.69 -20.77 57.11
C ARG A 522 -16.72 -19.65 57.00
N ILE A 523 -17.14 -19.08 58.13
CA ILE A 523 -18.16 -18.03 58.15
C ILE A 523 -17.54 -16.70 58.54
N ILE A 524 -17.81 -15.67 57.75
CA ILE A 524 -17.55 -14.27 58.09
C ILE A 524 -18.91 -13.56 58.06
N ALA A 525 -19.31 -12.92 59.15
CA ALA A 525 -20.55 -12.15 59.22
C ALA A 525 -20.25 -10.66 59.34
N ALA A 526 -21.14 -9.81 58.83
CA ALA A 526 -21.05 -8.36 58.97
C ALA A 526 -22.40 -7.74 59.32
N THR A 527 -22.36 -6.64 60.08
CA THR A 527 -23.56 -5.84 60.41
C THR A 527 -23.15 -4.40 60.73
N ASN A 528 -24.07 -3.47 60.46
CA ASN A 528 -24.01 -2.10 60.97
C ASN A 528 -24.87 -1.86 62.22
N LYS A 529 -25.72 -2.82 62.60
CA LYS A 529 -26.55 -2.78 63.81
C LYS A 529 -25.82 -3.41 64.99
N ASP A 530 -26.12 -2.88 66.17
CA ASP A 530 -25.69 -3.44 67.44
C ASP A 530 -26.48 -4.72 67.75
N LEU A 531 -25.81 -5.87 67.67
CA LEU A 531 -26.45 -7.17 67.91
C LEU A 531 -26.79 -7.39 69.39
N GLU A 532 -26.06 -6.80 70.33
CA GLU A 532 -26.33 -6.96 71.76
C GLU A 532 -27.69 -6.34 72.10
N ILE A 533 -27.95 -5.12 71.61
CA ILE A 533 -29.25 -4.44 71.75
C ILE A 533 -30.36 -5.25 71.06
N MET A 534 -30.09 -5.87 69.91
CA MET A 534 -31.08 -6.70 69.21
C MET A 534 -31.41 -8.00 69.95
N VAL A 535 -30.45 -8.56 70.70
CA VAL A 535 -30.67 -9.72 71.57
C VAL A 535 -31.56 -9.33 72.75
N GLU A 536 -31.28 -8.22 73.42
CA GLU A 536 -32.13 -7.70 74.52
C GLU A 536 -33.56 -7.40 74.03
N GLY A 537 -33.70 -6.88 72.82
CA GLY A 537 -34.99 -6.62 72.17
C GLY A 537 -35.69 -7.83 71.56
N GLY A 538 -35.13 -9.05 71.70
CA GLY A 538 -35.72 -10.30 71.19
C GLY A 538 -35.76 -10.44 69.66
N LYS A 539 -35.06 -9.57 68.92
CA LYS A 539 -34.97 -9.57 67.45
C LYS A 539 -33.83 -10.44 66.92
N PHE A 540 -32.86 -10.75 67.78
CA PHE A 540 -31.75 -11.64 67.46
C PHE A 540 -31.58 -12.68 68.56
N ARG A 541 -31.27 -13.93 68.20
CA ARG A 541 -31.13 -14.99 69.20
C ARG A 541 -29.78 -14.89 69.92
N ASN A 542 -29.83 -15.03 71.24
CA ASN A 542 -28.65 -14.97 72.11
C ASN A 542 -27.63 -16.09 71.80
N ASP A 543 -28.12 -17.31 71.53
CA ASP A 543 -27.28 -18.47 71.20
C ASP A 543 -26.50 -18.29 69.88
N LEU A 544 -27.12 -17.69 68.86
CA LEU A 544 -26.47 -17.34 67.60
C LEU A 544 -25.47 -16.21 67.75
N PHE A 545 -25.80 -15.18 68.53
CA PHE A 545 -24.90 -14.06 68.79
C PHE A 545 -23.54 -14.53 69.32
N TYR A 546 -23.51 -15.35 70.37
CA TYR A 546 -22.24 -15.86 70.91
C TYR A 546 -21.45 -16.75 69.94
N ARG A 547 -22.12 -17.43 68.99
CA ARG A 547 -21.45 -18.23 67.96
C ARG A 547 -20.91 -17.42 66.80
N LEU A 548 -21.46 -16.23 66.56
CA LEU A 548 -20.94 -15.28 65.58
C LEU A 548 -19.85 -14.39 66.18
N ASN A 549 -20.03 -13.96 67.43
CA ASN A 549 -19.16 -13.03 68.15
C ASN A 549 -17.90 -13.71 68.74
N VAL A 550 -17.27 -14.59 67.97
CA VAL A 550 -16.03 -15.29 68.39
C VAL A 550 -14.82 -14.37 68.22
N ILE A 551 -14.71 -13.72 67.05
CA ILE A 551 -13.70 -12.71 66.78
C ILE A 551 -14.41 -11.46 66.26
N PRO A 552 -14.78 -10.50 67.13
CA PRO A 552 -15.30 -9.21 66.70
C PRO A 552 -14.18 -8.31 66.17
N LEU A 553 -14.39 -7.75 64.99
CA LEU A 553 -13.52 -6.73 64.40
C LEU A 553 -14.35 -5.49 64.11
N THR A 554 -14.12 -4.42 64.87
CA THR A 554 -14.81 -3.14 64.71
C THR A 554 -14.02 -2.24 63.77
N ILE A 555 -14.58 -1.98 62.59
CA ILE A 555 -13.99 -1.10 61.59
C ILE A 555 -14.48 0.32 61.87
N PRO A 556 -13.56 1.26 62.20
CA PRO A 556 -13.94 2.62 62.55
C PRO A 556 -14.50 3.37 61.33
N PRO A 557 -15.39 4.35 61.55
CA PRO A 557 -15.87 5.23 60.48
C PRO A 557 -14.78 6.22 60.04
N LEU A 558 -14.87 6.72 58.80
CA LEU A 558 -13.84 7.53 58.14
C LEU A 558 -13.47 8.81 58.92
N ARG A 559 -14.44 9.41 59.62
CA ARG A 559 -14.22 10.55 60.52
C ARG A 559 -13.26 10.28 61.68
N GLU A 560 -13.07 9.03 62.08
CA GLU A 560 -12.11 8.64 63.14
C GLU A 560 -10.72 8.30 62.60
N HIS A 561 -10.53 8.32 61.28
CA HIS A 561 -9.26 8.04 60.64
C HIS A 561 -9.04 8.96 59.42
N LYS A 562 -9.29 10.26 59.61
CA LYS A 562 -9.18 11.31 58.57
C LYS A 562 -7.80 11.38 57.90
N GLU A 563 -6.74 10.95 58.58
CA GLU A 563 -5.39 10.86 58.00
C GLU A 563 -5.27 9.89 56.82
N ASP A 564 -6.22 8.96 56.69
CA ASP A 564 -6.30 8.03 55.56
C ASP A 564 -6.92 8.67 54.32
N ILE A 565 -7.69 9.76 54.47
CA ILE A 565 -8.45 10.40 53.39
C ILE A 565 -7.55 10.80 52.21
N PRO A 566 -6.40 11.48 52.39
CA PRO A 566 -5.53 11.83 51.26
C PRO A 566 -5.03 10.62 50.48
N LEU A 567 -4.74 9.51 51.18
CA LEU A 567 -4.23 8.30 50.56
C LEU A 567 -5.34 7.52 49.83
N LEU A 568 -6.56 7.54 50.37
CA LEU A 568 -7.77 7.04 49.71
C LEU A 568 -8.09 7.84 48.45
N ILE A 569 -8.06 9.18 48.54
CA ILE A 569 -8.24 10.09 47.41
C ILE A 569 -7.22 9.77 46.31
N TYR A 570 -5.93 9.68 46.65
CA TYR A 570 -4.88 9.34 45.68
C TYR A 570 -5.16 8.01 44.97
N THR A 571 -5.58 7.00 45.74
CA THR A 571 -5.88 5.66 45.21
C THR A 571 -7.07 5.68 44.25
N PHE A 572 -8.17 6.34 44.62
CA PHE A 572 -9.36 6.46 43.78
C PHE A 572 -9.10 7.32 42.54
N MET A 573 -8.42 8.45 42.67
CA MET A 573 -8.03 9.30 41.55
C MET A 573 -7.20 8.52 40.53
N LYS A 574 -6.20 7.76 40.97
CA LYS A 574 -5.38 6.91 40.09
C LYS A 574 -6.23 5.84 39.38
N LYS A 575 -7.12 5.17 40.13
CA LYS A 575 -8.05 4.16 39.58
C LYS A 575 -8.91 4.74 38.47
N PHE A 576 -9.60 5.85 38.74
CA PHE A 576 -10.54 6.47 37.80
C PHE A 576 -9.84 7.12 36.60
N ASN A 577 -8.72 7.81 36.81
CA ASN A 577 -7.92 8.39 35.73
C ASN A 577 -7.44 7.30 34.75
N SER A 578 -6.92 6.18 35.27
CA SER A 578 -6.50 5.05 34.44
C SER A 578 -7.67 4.36 33.74
N GLN A 579 -8.82 4.22 34.40
CA GLN A 579 -9.99 3.54 33.84
C GLN A 579 -10.63 4.33 32.69
N TRP A 580 -10.65 5.65 32.78
CA TRP A 580 -11.29 6.51 31.78
C TRP A 580 -10.32 7.20 30.82
N GLY A 581 -9.01 6.98 30.96
CA GLY A 581 -7.99 7.57 30.10
C GLY A 581 -7.89 9.09 30.24
N ILE A 582 -8.12 9.62 31.44
CA ILE A 582 -8.06 11.05 31.78
C ILE A 582 -6.90 11.32 32.75
N ASP A 583 -6.36 12.54 32.81
CA ASP A 583 -5.33 12.95 33.79
C ASP A 583 -5.81 14.11 34.67
N LYS A 584 -6.94 13.93 35.36
CA LYS A 584 -7.49 14.97 36.23
C LYS A 584 -6.81 15.02 37.58
N LYS A 585 -6.63 16.22 38.13
CA LYS A 585 -5.93 16.48 39.40
C LYS A 585 -6.79 17.31 40.33
N LEU A 586 -6.69 17.05 41.64
CA LEU A 586 -7.35 17.85 42.67
C LEU A 586 -6.40 18.95 43.16
N THR A 587 -6.94 20.14 43.40
CA THR A 587 -6.22 21.18 44.15
C THR A 587 -6.12 20.85 45.63
N GLN A 588 -5.11 21.38 46.31
CA GLN A 588 -4.94 21.18 47.76
C GLN A 588 -6.17 21.62 48.55
N ALA A 589 -6.78 22.76 48.19
CA ALA A 589 -7.99 23.27 48.83
C ALA A 589 -9.20 22.29 48.74
N VAL A 590 -9.27 21.49 47.68
CA VAL A 590 -10.29 20.43 47.55
C VAL A 590 -9.99 19.30 48.52
N VAL A 591 -8.73 18.85 48.60
CA VAL A 591 -8.32 17.81 49.55
C VAL A 591 -8.60 18.23 50.99
N ASP A 592 -8.29 19.47 51.36
CA ASP A 592 -8.55 20.02 52.68
C ASP A 592 -10.07 20.01 52.99
N SER A 593 -10.90 20.46 52.04
CA SER A 593 -12.36 20.43 52.16
C SER A 593 -12.92 19.01 52.35
N LEU A 594 -12.32 18.03 51.68
CA LEU A 594 -12.69 16.62 51.82
C LEU A 594 -12.25 16.02 53.16
N MET A 595 -11.17 16.52 53.79
CA MET A 595 -10.76 16.08 55.12
C MET A 595 -11.67 16.62 56.23
N ASP A 596 -12.22 17.82 56.05
CA ASP A 596 -13.07 18.46 57.07
C ASP A 596 -14.46 17.82 57.18
N TYR A 597 -14.92 17.11 56.15
CA TYR A 597 -16.23 16.44 56.16
C TYR A 597 -16.27 15.21 57.08
N ASP A 598 -17.46 14.92 57.61
CA ASP A 598 -17.69 13.82 58.56
C ASP A 598 -17.97 12.46 57.89
N TRP A 599 -18.22 12.44 56.58
CA TRP A 599 -18.39 11.22 55.78
C TRP A 599 -19.41 10.23 56.36
N PRO A 600 -20.71 10.58 56.48
CA PRO A 600 -21.75 9.68 56.98
C PRO A 600 -21.90 8.39 56.15
N GLY A 601 -21.56 8.40 54.85
CA GLY A 601 -21.48 7.21 54.01
C GLY A 601 -20.08 6.62 53.88
N ASN A 602 -19.14 7.08 54.70
CA ASN A 602 -17.76 6.59 54.83
C ASN A 602 -17.03 6.50 53.47
N ILE A 603 -16.24 5.44 53.26
CA ILE A 603 -15.40 5.26 52.07
C ILE A 603 -16.26 5.16 50.79
N ARG A 604 -17.46 4.56 50.88
CA ARG A 604 -18.38 4.45 49.72
C ARG A 604 -18.84 5.83 49.24
N GLU A 605 -19.17 6.73 50.16
CA GLU A 605 -19.53 8.10 49.81
C GLU A 605 -18.34 8.86 49.22
N LEU A 606 -17.14 8.72 49.81
CA LEU A 606 -15.91 9.31 49.27
C LEU A 606 -15.64 8.85 47.83
N GLU A 607 -15.72 7.55 47.56
CA GLU A 607 -15.53 6.99 46.23
C GLU A 607 -16.54 7.56 45.23
N HIS A 608 -17.83 7.54 45.56
CA HIS A 608 -18.89 8.06 44.69
C HIS A 608 -18.77 9.56 44.42
N ILE A 609 -18.36 10.34 45.42
CA ILE A 609 -18.20 11.79 45.27
C ILE A 609 -17.01 12.09 44.34
N LEU A 610 -15.87 11.42 44.54
CA LEU A 610 -14.70 11.58 43.66
C LEU A 610 -15.01 11.17 42.23
N GLU A 611 -15.68 10.03 42.03
CA GLU A 611 -16.17 9.58 40.71
C GLU A 611 -17.06 10.66 40.07
N ARG A 612 -18.06 11.17 40.81
CA ARG A 612 -18.97 12.20 40.32
C ARG A 612 -18.23 13.47 39.90
N ILE A 613 -17.29 13.96 40.71
CA ILE A 613 -16.57 15.20 40.40
C ILE A 613 -15.65 15.01 39.19
N LEU A 614 -14.98 13.87 39.09
CA LEU A 614 -14.15 13.52 37.93
C LEU A 614 -14.95 13.47 36.62
N VAL A 615 -16.18 12.95 36.65
CA VAL A 615 -17.04 12.90 35.47
C VAL A 615 -17.64 14.26 35.14
N MET A 616 -18.06 15.03 36.14
CA MET A 616 -18.77 16.30 35.94
C MET A 616 -17.86 17.50 35.66
N SER A 617 -16.60 17.47 36.09
CA SER A 617 -15.67 18.59 35.89
C SER A 617 -15.30 18.73 34.41
N LYS A 618 -15.21 19.97 33.92
CA LYS A 618 -14.80 20.25 32.53
C LYS A 618 -13.29 20.36 32.39
N ASP A 619 -12.65 20.89 33.42
CA ASP A 619 -11.22 21.16 33.44
C ASP A 619 -10.41 19.97 33.95
N GLU A 620 -9.12 19.94 33.60
CA GLU A 620 -8.17 18.95 34.11
C GLU A 620 -7.88 19.13 35.61
N THR A 621 -8.05 20.35 36.12
CA THR A 621 -7.81 20.68 37.53
C THR A 621 -9.12 20.95 38.24
N ILE A 622 -9.48 20.07 39.17
CA ILE A 622 -10.69 20.17 39.99
C ILE A 622 -10.48 21.15 41.14
N ARG A 623 -11.40 22.12 41.24
CA ARG A 623 -11.40 23.19 42.24
C ARG A 623 -12.55 23.01 43.23
N VAL A 624 -12.53 23.77 44.32
CA VAL A 624 -13.56 23.74 45.38
C VAL A 624 -14.96 24.06 44.82
N GLU A 625 -15.02 24.85 43.75
CA GLU A 625 -16.26 25.19 43.04
C GLU A 625 -16.95 23.97 42.41
N ASP A 626 -16.18 22.93 42.06
CA ASP A 626 -16.70 21.69 41.49
C ASP A 626 -17.28 20.75 42.55
N LEU A 627 -16.99 21.00 43.84
CA LEU A 627 -17.52 20.21 44.94
C LEU A 627 -19.03 20.46 45.12
N PRO A 628 -19.82 19.42 45.48
CA PRO A 628 -21.20 19.58 45.96
C PRO A 628 -21.28 20.62 47.09
N LYS A 629 -22.39 21.37 47.16
CA LYS A 629 -22.57 22.44 48.17
C LYS A 629 -22.38 21.95 49.62
N SER A 630 -22.69 20.68 49.90
CA SER A 630 -22.51 20.04 51.21
C SER A 630 -21.04 19.83 51.61
N LEU A 631 -20.12 19.80 50.65
CA LEU A 631 -18.68 19.56 50.85
C LEU A 631 -17.83 20.83 50.71
N ARG A 632 -18.45 21.95 50.37
CA ARG A 632 -17.81 23.27 50.42
C ARG A 632 -17.77 23.68 51.89
N GLY A 633 -16.86 23.07 52.65
CA GLY A 633 -16.74 23.25 54.09
C GLY A 633 -16.68 24.73 54.51
N ASN A 634 -17.22 24.98 55.71
CA ASN A 634 -17.35 26.26 56.41
C ASN A 634 -16.00 26.99 56.66
N GLY A 635 -15.35 27.44 55.59
CA GLY A 635 -14.22 28.35 55.63
C GLY A 635 -14.68 29.82 55.65
N VAL A 636 -14.74 30.40 56.84
CA VAL A 636 -14.63 31.86 57.12
C VAL A 636 -15.78 32.79 56.67
N PHE A 637 -16.87 32.27 56.09
CA PHE A 637 -18.10 33.08 55.84
C PHE A 637 -19.32 32.70 56.71
N SER A 638 -19.18 31.77 57.66
CA SER A 638 -20.34 31.29 58.46
C SER A 638 -20.71 32.14 59.68
N SER A 639 -19.92 33.15 60.09
CA SER A 639 -20.32 34.00 61.23
C SER A 639 -21.40 35.04 60.89
N ALA A 640 -21.67 35.29 59.61
CA ALA A 640 -22.80 36.13 59.17
C ALA A 640 -24.08 35.31 58.90
N GLN A 641 -23.96 34.02 58.58
CA GLN A 641 -25.09 33.18 58.17
C GLN A 641 -25.60 32.26 59.28
N GLU A 642 -24.76 31.81 60.23
CA GLU A 642 -25.25 31.10 61.43
C GLU A 642 -25.98 32.02 62.42
N PHE A 643 -25.74 33.34 62.38
CA PHE A 643 -26.58 34.32 63.09
C PHE A 643 -27.94 34.52 62.42
N ALA A 644 -28.06 34.26 61.12
CA ALA A 644 -29.29 34.46 60.37
C ALA A 644 -30.27 33.28 60.49
N GLU A 645 -29.79 32.06 60.74
CA GLU A 645 -30.66 30.86 60.74
C GLU A 645 -31.02 30.33 62.14
N LYS A 646 -30.46 30.88 63.24
CA LYS A 646 -30.82 30.43 64.61
C LYS A 646 -31.38 31.46 65.59
N ASN A 647 -31.61 32.71 65.21
CA ASN A 647 -32.48 33.61 65.99
C ASN A 647 -33.08 34.72 65.13
N ILE A 648 -34.40 34.76 65.04
CA ILE A 648 -35.17 35.85 64.39
C ILE A 648 -35.06 37.11 65.26
N LYS A 649 -33.97 37.87 65.10
CA LYS A 649 -33.90 39.30 65.35
C LYS A 649 -32.93 39.90 64.34
N ILE A 650 -33.44 40.79 63.48
CA ILE A 650 -32.62 41.59 62.56
C ILE A 650 -31.59 42.34 63.41
N LEU A 651 -30.31 42.02 63.24
CA LEU A 651 -29.23 42.77 63.88
C LEU A 651 -29.29 44.22 63.37
N PRO A 652 -29.35 45.25 64.24
CA PRO A 652 -29.33 46.63 63.78
C PRO A 652 -28.12 46.87 62.87
N LEU A 653 -28.31 47.52 61.72
CA LEU A 653 -27.27 47.73 60.70
C LEU A 653 -25.94 48.24 61.29
N ARG A 654 -26.04 49.07 62.33
CA ARG A 654 -24.89 49.60 63.07
C ARG A 654 -24.03 48.51 63.72
N GLU A 655 -24.65 47.51 64.35
CA GLU A 655 -23.93 46.38 64.97
C GLU A 655 -23.32 45.45 63.92
N ALA A 656 -24.01 45.24 62.80
CA ALA A 656 -23.48 44.44 61.69
C ALA A 656 -22.24 45.07 61.06
N VAL A 657 -22.26 46.39 60.85
CA VAL A 657 -21.10 47.17 60.38
C VAL A 657 -19.97 47.12 61.41
N ASP A 658 -20.27 47.27 62.69
CA ASP A 658 -19.27 47.24 63.77
C ASP A 658 -18.54 45.88 63.86
N VAL A 659 -19.26 44.76 63.66
CA VAL A 659 -18.67 43.40 63.62
C VAL A 659 -17.77 43.23 62.40
N LEU A 660 -18.21 43.69 61.22
CA LEU A 660 -17.43 43.60 60.00
C LEU A 660 -16.15 44.46 60.08
N GLU A 661 -16.27 45.68 60.58
CA GLU A 661 -15.14 46.60 60.77
C GLU A 661 -14.13 46.03 61.77
N ARG A 662 -14.58 45.44 62.87
CA ARG A 662 -13.69 44.77 63.83
C ARG A 662 -12.88 43.66 63.16
N ASN A 663 -13.55 42.75 62.46
CA ASN A 663 -12.89 41.60 61.81
C ASN A 663 -11.87 42.03 60.75
N LEU A 664 -12.19 43.07 59.95
CA LEU A 664 -11.27 43.60 58.94
C LEU A 664 -10.01 44.23 59.58
N ILE A 665 -10.19 44.94 60.69
CA ILE A 665 -9.08 45.56 61.42
C ILE A 665 -8.19 44.50 62.07
N GLU A 666 -8.76 43.50 62.75
CA GLU A 666 -7.99 42.42 63.39
C GLU A 666 -7.16 41.63 62.36
N ARG A 667 -7.76 41.24 61.24
CA ARG A 667 -7.03 40.57 60.14
C ARG A 667 -5.91 41.42 59.55
N ALA A 668 -6.16 42.70 59.33
CA ALA A 668 -5.14 43.60 58.78
C ALA A 668 -3.97 43.79 59.76
N ILE A 669 -4.23 43.78 61.07
CA ILE A 669 -3.20 43.84 62.11
C ILE A 669 -2.43 42.52 62.20
N GLU A 670 -3.10 41.37 62.24
CA GLU A 670 -2.46 40.04 62.27
C GLU A 670 -1.53 39.83 61.07
N GLN A 671 -1.95 40.22 59.87
CA GLN A 671 -1.12 40.07 58.67
C GLN A 671 0.02 41.08 58.58
N CYS A 672 -0.18 42.31 59.05
CA CYS A 672 0.79 43.39 58.83
C CYS A 672 1.69 43.68 60.03
N GLY A 673 1.33 43.20 61.23
CA GLY A 673 2.05 43.38 62.50
C GLY A 673 2.18 44.83 62.97
N SER A 674 1.55 45.80 62.30
CA SER A 674 1.66 47.23 62.61
C SER A 674 0.43 48.01 62.15
N ILE A 675 -0.10 48.85 63.04
CA ILE A 675 -1.31 49.67 62.80
C ILE A 675 -1.16 50.57 61.55
N ARG A 676 0.03 51.16 61.33
CA ARG A 676 0.26 52.02 60.15
C ARG A 676 0.19 51.25 58.83
N LYS A 677 0.63 49.99 58.82
CA LYS A 677 0.55 49.13 57.63
C LYS A 677 -0.86 48.62 57.42
N ALA A 678 -1.54 48.22 58.50
CA ALA A 678 -2.94 47.81 58.47
C ALA A 678 -3.84 48.92 57.91
N ALA A 679 -3.64 50.17 58.36
CA ALA A 679 -4.39 51.34 57.86
C ALA A 679 -4.19 51.57 56.36
N LYS A 680 -2.96 51.38 55.86
CA LYS A 680 -2.66 51.52 54.42
C LYS A 680 -3.32 50.45 53.57
N VAL A 681 -3.39 49.21 54.06
CA VAL A 681 -4.07 48.09 53.39
C VAL A 681 -5.59 48.27 53.40
N LEU A 682 -6.11 48.84 54.48
CA LEU A 682 -7.54 49.16 54.62
C LEU A 682 -7.93 50.50 53.97
N GLU A 683 -6.98 51.19 53.33
CA GLU A 683 -7.18 52.49 52.66
C GLU A 683 -7.81 53.58 53.55
N VAL A 684 -7.45 53.58 54.83
CA VAL A 684 -7.92 54.56 55.82
C VAL A 684 -6.75 55.21 56.55
N ASP A 685 -7.00 56.34 57.20
CA ASP A 685 -5.98 57.01 58.01
C ASP A 685 -5.65 56.16 59.27
N PRO A 686 -4.37 56.09 59.71
CA PRO A 686 -3.99 55.37 60.92
C PRO A 686 -4.79 55.80 62.17
N SER A 687 -5.18 57.07 62.26
CA SER A 687 -6.02 57.57 63.37
C SER A 687 -7.44 56.98 63.35
N THR A 688 -7.97 56.62 62.17
CA THR A 688 -9.28 55.95 62.03
C THR A 688 -9.22 54.51 62.53
N VAL A 689 -8.13 53.79 62.24
CA VAL A 689 -7.94 52.42 62.72
C VAL A 689 -7.82 52.39 64.25
N VAL A 690 -7.00 53.27 64.83
CA VAL A 690 -6.87 53.37 66.31
C VAL A 690 -8.21 53.68 66.97
N ARG A 691 -8.95 54.67 66.47
CA ARG A 691 -10.29 55.01 66.99
C ARG A 691 -11.29 53.86 66.90
N LYS A 692 -11.24 53.06 65.83
CA LYS A 692 -12.13 51.91 65.67
C LYS A 692 -11.71 50.72 66.55
N ILE A 693 -10.42 50.49 66.77
CA ILE A 693 -9.92 49.48 67.73
C ILE A 693 -10.46 49.78 69.13
N GLU A 694 -10.29 51.03 69.61
CA GLU A 694 -10.75 51.45 70.94
C GLU A 694 -12.27 51.40 71.07
N ARG A 695 -13.01 51.84 70.04
CA ARG A 695 -14.48 51.82 70.06
C ARG A 695 -15.05 50.40 70.01
N LEU A 696 -14.41 49.49 69.28
CA LEU A 696 -14.92 48.15 69.00
C LEU A 696 -14.32 47.06 69.88
N ASN A 697 -13.36 47.38 70.77
CA ASN A 697 -12.56 46.43 71.55
C ASN A 697 -11.92 45.33 70.67
N ALA A 698 -11.37 45.72 69.52
CA ALA A 698 -10.65 44.81 68.64
C ALA A 698 -9.31 44.38 69.27
N ARG A 699 -8.90 43.12 69.10
CA ARG A 699 -7.58 42.67 69.56
C ARG A 699 -6.49 43.22 68.63
N TYR A 700 -5.46 43.82 69.23
CA TYR A 700 -4.29 44.40 68.57
C TYR A 700 -3.02 43.70 69.03
#